data_AF-A0A841GGQ7-F1
#
_entry.id   AF-A0A841GGQ7-F1
#
_cell.length_a   1.000
_cell.length_b   1.000
_cell.length_c   1.000
_cell.angle_alpha   90.00
_cell.angle_beta   90.00
_cell.angle_gamma   90.00
#
_symmetry.space_group_name_H-M   'P 1'
#
loop_
_entity.id
_entity.type
_entity.pdbx_description
1 polymer ?
#
loop_
_entity_poly.entity_id
_entity_poly.type
_entity_poly.pdbx_seq_one_letter_code
_entity_poly.pdbx_strand_id
1 'polypeptide(L)'
;MDSCAIEKILNHKEDILKAEIGALLFNIGKTHIGLNNWIKYFPNAKQKIRRYEDYYDKLFKDEIDEVDQVFKNFFNQKIRLPNSSEVEWIKVFDKDFEGIFFRGCENLNSGIDKGFPKEILKRLYISNAFGGFVESVEEKNFDEKRKQFFKNLHNYLKDNNGIENSDWRKVRSWILLEIKKWYTHLLSDNRFPVNDVTLYDQVYMVASLYKAALSGLYLYKEKVDEYINKPSNIKWCILGIQYDKLGLSEKALKISNIQWYRKNIKKVDSEVKQLLEEECPIGNEIYRDETGIYFVVSELLKGEKEGEFYKLKEDLKKLEEKIIEKFREVFNDEIYPAIFLSESSRGLMNLGKLIEKAPENFLKAKVLYKNNENNNNNSLKIGVCQICGVRTVEKKSKLNELICDTCLKRQGERMKNWLDNRNGETIWLDELQDKNGRIALITLKFEPNEWINGNFFNSLLVRVERQSEYENVIKSLLIFIENQINSSEVRKLQLDQFDEKNIEKFLSLFDEGGIKKPYENIFENLKKNKSFDNVEEKNRKIAVTLIKEKAWLEHFSFYDSSTNEIIANTKKKKKYPIEEYYNKKNVKDHLYKIFAINYLILQIKNLILERAIGSRWESLILKNLSDDVINFEQREINWRKLDESTDIEFLSKIILQFLLRKNPSPARLRRIWETTKSFFENLEKKKSKLLGFPKSRCQRLYWERVNIPDGEYADGDILFWAKRNTVYLISSIEKVGNKDSFEIKKIDDDTHFVEKLYIKDANKEEYEPFFTILSPTPVSWQLIIPAEYVPNLIESVKNEYYKYFKWVYGKLPLHIGIVVQNYKKPLYVGLKALRRIRRDFQKWEDLKKKITVGDFKSRQKHAGCCCSCDENNSEQYYSLFERADAVQRGYAFYLYPSNDAKVWIDTTQNSNDKDIFWFYPNTFDFEFLDSNARRNEIYYEKGKRKIFIKKNRPYDVEDWQYFSKFNEFFKNDINSESKLQKLVTLIYSKLLDWDDLYSLKIFILSSFVNVLELMGTKKDEFAKVFGVENWESLEKMPEDKFEEKLYMFIDMFEFWYKILKV
;
A
#
# COMPACT_ATOMS: atom_id res chain seq x y z
N MET A 1 -5.08 42.15 -13.33
CA MET A 1 -5.42 41.21 -14.42
C MET A 1 -4.47 40.05 -14.31
N ASP A 2 -4.72 39.12 -13.39
CA ASP A 2 -3.84 37.97 -13.22
C ASP A 2 -4.29 36.85 -14.16
N SER A 3 -3.40 36.46 -15.07
CA SER A 3 -3.53 35.24 -15.87
C SER A 3 -3.95 34.10 -14.95
N CYS A 4 -4.94 33.32 -15.35
CA CYS A 4 -5.41 32.18 -14.55
C CYS A 4 -4.22 31.30 -14.15
N ALA A 5 -4.11 30.83 -12.90
CA ALA A 5 -3.00 29.98 -12.46
C ALA A 5 -2.75 28.77 -13.40
N ILE A 6 -3.82 28.26 -14.02
CA ILE A 6 -3.74 27.24 -15.08
C ILE A 6 -2.94 27.73 -16.29
N GLU A 7 -3.13 28.96 -16.77
CA GLU A 7 -2.40 29.51 -17.92
C GLU A 7 -0.89 29.55 -17.62
N LYS A 8 -0.48 29.86 -16.39
CA LYS A 8 0.93 29.83 -15.98
C LYS A 8 1.51 28.42 -16.10
N ILE A 9 0.80 27.38 -15.63
CA ILE A 9 1.22 25.99 -15.79
C ILE A 9 1.24 25.58 -17.26
N LEU A 10 0.24 25.99 -18.05
CA LEU A 10 0.18 25.67 -19.48
C LEU A 10 1.36 26.27 -20.26
N ASN A 11 1.79 27.49 -19.91
CA ASN A 11 2.93 28.16 -20.51
C ASN A 11 4.27 27.45 -20.20
N HIS A 12 4.36 26.73 -19.08
CA HIS A 12 5.56 26.00 -18.64
C HIS A 12 5.41 24.48 -18.71
N LYS A 13 4.36 24.01 -19.37
CA LYS A 13 3.99 22.60 -19.43
C LYS A 13 5.11 21.74 -20.01
N GLU A 14 5.70 22.16 -21.12
CA GLU A 14 6.79 21.42 -21.75
C GLU A 14 8.03 21.36 -20.86
N ASP A 15 8.38 22.48 -20.19
CA ASP A 15 9.49 22.54 -19.25
C ASP A 15 9.30 21.52 -18.11
N ILE A 16 8.09 21.46 -17.54
CA ILE A 16 7.74 20.52 -16.46
C ILE A 16 7.84 19.06 -16.94
N LEU A 17 7.33 18.75 -18.13
CA LEU A 17 7.36 17.38 -18.67
C LEU A 17 8.77 16.93 -19.03
N LYS A 18 9.58 17.79 -19.65
CA LYS A 18 11.01 17.53 -19.93
C LYS A 18 11.79 17.29 -18.63
N ALA A 19 11.55 18.13 -17.63
CA ALA A 19 12.16 18.01 -16.31
C ALA A 19 11.79 16.68 -15.61
N GLU A 20 10.52 16.26 -15.69
CA GLU A 20 10.07 14.96 -15.20
C GLU A 20 10.78 13.80 -15.94
N ILE A 21 10.87 13.85 -17.27
CA ILE A 21 11.57 12.83 -18.07
C ILE A 21 13.05 12.72 -17.66
N GLY A 22 13.70 13.85 -17.36
CA GLY A 22 15.07 13.85 -16.80
C GLY A 22 15.17 13.12 -15.50
N ALA A 23 14.28 13.45 -14.58
CA ALA A 23 14.20 12.80 -13.29
C ALA A 23 13.79 11.32 -13.37
N LEU A 24 13.20 10.85 -14.47
CA LEU A 24 12.96 9.41 -14.69
C LEU A 24 14.21 8.68 -15.21
N LEU A 25 15.03 9.36 -16.01
CA LEU A 25 16.20 8.78 -16.67
C LEU A 25 17.52 8.98 -15.92
N PHE A 26 17.56 9.81 -14.87
CA PHE A 26 18.82 10.22 -14.23
C PHE A 26 19.68 9.11 -13.63
N ASN A 27 19.08 7.96 -13.32
CA ASN A 27 19.80 6.80 -12.80
C ASN A 27 20.09 5.74 -13.89
N ILE A 28 20.06 6.07 -15.18
CA ILE A 28 20.34 5.08 -16.23
C ILE A 28 21.77 4.51 -16.12
N GLY A 29 22.72 5.27 -15.57
CA GLY A 29 24.05 4.77 -15.24
C GLY A 29 24.05 3.61 -14.22
N LYS A 30 23.01 3.50 -13.37
CA LYS A 30 22.85 2.36 -12.45
C LYS A 30 22.54 1.04 -13.18
N THR A 31 22.14 1.09 -14.45
CA THR A 31 21.88 -0.12 -15.23
C THR A 31 23.13 -0.66 -15.90
N HIS A 32 24.30 -0.07 -15.64
CA HIS A 32 25.57 -0.58 -16.15
C HIS A 32 26.09 -1.75 -15.30
N ILE A 33 26.34 -2.91 -15.92
CA ILE A 33 26.69 -4.14 -15.19
C ILE A 33 28.00 -4.02 -14.40
N GLY A 34 28.95 -3.23 -14.93
CA GLY A 34 30.25 -2.98 -14.31
C GLY A 34 30.29 -1.88 -13.26
N LEU A 35 29.13 -1.37 -12.82
CA LEU A 35 29.07 -0.47 -11.67
C LEU A 35 29.55 -1.20 -10.41
N ASN A 36 30.32 -0.53 -9.54
CA ASN A 36 30.83 -1.10 -8.29
C ASN A 36 29.81 -1.87 -7.44
N ASN A 37 28.54 -1.45 -7.44
CA ASN A 37 27.48 -2.11 -6.69
C ASN A 37 27.11 -3.49 -7.26
N TRP A 38 27.31 -3.70 -8.56
CA TRP A 38 26.88 -4.89 -9.30
C TRP A 38 28.03 -5.81 -9.69
N ILE A 39 29.24 -5.26 -9.87
CA ILE A 39 30.37 -5.97 -10.46
C ILE A 39 30.74 -7.28 -9.75
N LYS A 40 30.54 -7.36 -8.43
CA LYS A 40 30.82 -8.58 -7.66
C LYS A 40 29.88 -9.75 -8.01
N TYR A 41 28.72 -9.47 -8.60
CA TYR A 41 27.76 -10.47 -9.06
C TYR A 41 27.96 -10.84 -10.53
N PHE A 42 28.73 -10.02 -11.27
CA PHE A 42 28.97 -10.17 -12.71
C PHE A 42 30.47 -10.02 -13.01
N PRO A 43 31.30 -11.01 -12.65
CA PRO A 43 32.77 -10.90 -12.73
C PRO A 43 33.29 -10.71 -14.16
N ASN A 44 32.50 -11.09 -15.18
CA ASN A 44 32.85 -10.97 -16.60
C ASN A 44 32.55 -9.58 -17.20
N ALA A 45 32.14 -8.60 -16.38
CA ALA A 45 31.88 -7.24 -16.84
C ALA A 45 33.14 -6.60 -17.46
N LYS A 46 33.05 -6.20 -18.73
CA LYS A 46 34.19 -5.71 -19.53
C LYS A 46 34.72 -4.35 -19.07
N GLN A 47 33.84 -3.45 -18.65
CA GLN A 47 34.17 -2.07 -18.28
C GLN A 47 33.73 -1.81 -16.85
N LYS A 48 34.59 -1.16 -16.04
CA LYS A 48 34.32 -0.91 -14.61
C LYS A 48 34.06 0.56 -14.37
N ILE A 49 33.00 0.87 -13.63
CA ILE A 49 32.63 2.25 -13.28
C ILE A 49 32.48 2.34 -11.76
N ARG A 50 33.06 3.38 -11.17
CA ARG A 50 33.11 3.52 -9.71
C ARG A 50 31.77 3.99 -9.16
N ARG A 51 31.17 4.99 -9.79
CA ARG A 51 29.85 5.54 -9.45
C ARG A 51 28.96 5.58 -10.67
N TYR A 52 27.65 5.65 -10.46
CA TYR A 52 26.72 5.61 -11.59
C TYR A 52 26.79 6.90 -12.42
N GLU A 53 27.23 8.00 -11.82
CA GLU A 53 27.44 9.30 -12.47
C GLU A 53 28.60 9.22 -13.47
N ASP A 54 29.67 8.46 -13.19
CA ASP A 54 30.81 8.37 -14.13
C ASP A 54 30.44 7.67 -15.46
N TYR A 55 29.25 7.06 -15.56
CA TYR A 55 28.72 6.52 -16.81
C TYR A 55 28.50 7.63 -17.85
N TYR A 56 28.00 8.80 -17.42
CA TYR A 56 27.68 9.91 -18.33
C TYR A 56 28.93 10.50 -18.97
N ASP A 57 30.01 10.61 -18.19
CA ASP A 57 31.28 11.15 -18.69
C ASP A 57 32.05 10.17 -19.58
N LYS A 58 31.90 8.86 -19.36
CA LYS A 58 32.78 7.85 -19.96
C LYS A 58 32.17 7.05 -21.09
N LEU A 59 30.89 6.73 -21.03
CA LEU A 59 30.27 5.72 -21.91
C LEU A 59 29.01 6.20 -22.60
N PHE A 60 28.27 7.10 -21.97
CA PHE A 60 26.97 7.54 -22.48
C PHE A 60 27.05 8.08 -23.90
N LYS A 61 28.04 8.95 -24.19
CA LYS A 61 28.21 9.51 -25.53
C LYS A 61 28.41 8.43 -26.60
N ASP A 62 29.30 7.48 -26.36
CA ASP A 62 29.61 6.40 -27.30
C ASP A 62 28.38 5.52 -27.56
N GLU A 63 27.62 5.18 -26.51
CA GLU A 63 26.38 4.39 -26.65
C GLU A 63 25.26 5.13 -27.39
N ILE A 64 25.17 6.45 -27.24
CA ILE A 64 24.22 7.29 -27.98
C ILE A 64 24.63 7.43 -29.44
N ASP A 65 25.92 7.65 -29.72
CA ASP A 65 26.47 7.75 -31.07
C ASP A 65 26.39 6.40 -31.82
N GLU A 66 26.44 5.26 -31.11
CA GLU A 66 26.17 3.91 -31.64
C GLU A 66 24.72 3.74 -32.15
N VAL A 67 23.76 4.52 -31.62
CA VAL A 67 22.36 4.48 -32.07
C VAL A 67 22.17 5.38 -33.29
N ASP A 68 22.46 6.68 -33.13
CA ASP A 68 22.42 7.68 -34.20
C ASP A 68 23.05 9.00 -33.67
N GLN A 69 23.94 9.64 -34.43
CA GLN A 69 24.62 10.87 -33.99
C GLN A 69 23.67 12.05 -33.73
N VAL A 70 22.50 12.07 -34.35
CA VAL A 70 21.46 13.10 -34.14
C VAL A 70 20.69 12.84 -32.84
N PHE A 71 20.73 11.62 -32.30
CA PHE A 71 19.99 11.26 -31.09
C PHE A 71 20.44 12.06 -29.87
N LYS A 72 21.71 12.48 -29.81
CA LYS A 72 22.20 13.40 -28.76
C LYS A 72 21.39 14.70 -28.64
N ASN A 73 20.75 15.15 -29.72
CA ASN A 73 19.93 16.37 -29.70
C ASN A 73 18.69 16.22 -28.80
N PHE A 74 18.24 14.99 -28.53
CA PHE A 74 17.20 14.72 -27.54
C PHE A 74 17.69 15.08 -26.13
N PHE A 75 18.94 14.71 -25.82
CA PHE A 75 19.58 14.98 -24.53
C PHE A 75 19.98 16.44 -24.34
N ASN A 76 20.18 17.17 -25.45
CA ASN A 76 20.55 18.59 -25.45
C ASN A 76 19.35 19.56 -25.47
N GLN A 77 18.12 19.06 -25.38
CA GLN A 77 16.93 19.92 -25.31
C GLN A 77 17.01 20.85 -24.10
N LYS A 78 16.58 22.10 -24.27
CA LYS A 78 16.59 23.09 -23.19
C LYS A 78 15.31 23.01 -22.35
N ILE A 79 15.49 23.26 -21.06
CA ILE A 79 14.45 23.46 -20.05
C ILE A 79 14.63 24.86 -19.50
N ARG A 80 13.59 25.69 -19.58
CA ARG A 80 13.55 26.94 -18.83
C ARG A 80 13.21 26.61 -17.38
N LEU A 81 13.84 27.28 -16.41
CA LEU A 81 13.62 27.09 -14.97
C LEU A 81 12.82 28.25 -14.35
N PRO A 82 12.26 28.10 -13.13
CA PRO A 82 11.49 29.17 -12.47
C PRO A 82 12.27 30.47 -12.21
N ASN A 83 13.59 30.38 -12.05
CA ASN A 83 14.52 31.52 -11.94
C ASN A 83 14.87 32.15 -13.31
N SER A 84 14.21 31.72 -14.39
CA SER A 84 14.42 32.15 -15.79
C SER A 84 15.75 31.73 -16.42
N SER A 85 16.55 30.88 -15.76
CA SER A 85 17.71 30.27 -16.41
C SER A 85 17.28 29.17 -17.40
N GLU A 86 18.05 28.99 -18.46
CA GLU A 86 17.90 27.87 -19.39
C GLU A 86 19.01 26.84 -19.14
N VAL A 87 18.62 25.58 -19.08
CA VAL A 87 19.54 24.48 -18.79
C VAL A 87 19.32 23.38 -19.83
N GLU A 88 20.42 22.90 -20.39
CA GLU A 88 20.39 21.69 -21.23
C GLU A 88 20.05 20.49 -20.36
N TRP A 89 19.09 19.70 -20.82
CA TRP A 89 18.54 18.59 -20.08
C TRP A 89 19.59 17.56 -19.63
N ILE A 90 20.65 17.33 -20.43
CA ILE A 90 21.78 16.47 -20.07
C ILE A 90 22.45 16.88 -18.74
N LYS A 91 22.45 18.18 -18.40
CA LYS A 91 23.06 18.68 -17.16
C LYS A 91 22.32 18.22 -15.90
N VAL A 92 21.07 17.73 -16.02
CA VAL A 92 20.37 17.08 -14.91
C VAL A 92 21.10 15.82 -14.46
N PHE A 93 21.89 15.20 -15.34
CA PHE A 93 22.68 14.00 -15.04
C PHE A 93 24.03 14.31 -14.40
N ASP A 94 24.50 15.55 -14.53
CA ASP A 94 25.77 15.97 -13.95
C ASP A 94 25.72 15.91 -12.41
N LYS A 95 26.86 15.52 -11.84
CA LYS A 95 27.01 15.40 -10.39
C LYS A 95 27.08 16.76 -9.69
N ASP A 96 27.70 17.74 -10.33
CA ASP A 96 28.00 19.06 -9.76
C ASP A 96 26.98 20.13 -10.20
N PHE A 97 25.84 19.70 -10.75
CA PHE A 97 24.81 20.61 -11.22
C PHE A 97 23.97 21.14 -10.04
N GLU A 98 24.33 22.33 -9.55
CA GLU A 98 23.67 23.01 -8.43
C GLU A 98 22.36 23.73 -8.83
N GLY A 99 22.12 23.94 -10.12
CA GLY A 99 21.07 24.84 -10.64
C GLY A 99 19.63 24.35 -10.51
N ILE A 100 19.42 23.08 -10.11
CA ILE A 100 18.09 22.53 -9.87
C ILE A 100 18.13 21.79 -8.53
N PHE A 101 17.26 22.19 -7.59
CA PHE A 101 17.01 21.54 -6.29
C PHE A 101 16.58 20.05 -6.38
N PHE A 102 16.61 19.46 -7.57
CA PHE A 102 16.39 18.06 -7.91
C PHE A 102 17.23 17.12 -7.04
N ARG A 103 18.53 17.41 -6.88
CA ARG A 103 19.41 16.63 -5.99
C ARG A 103 18.91 16.68 -4.55
N GLY A 104 18.28 17.78 -4.13
CA GLY A 104 17.51 17.82 -2.90
C GLY A 104 16.42 16.76 -2.86
N CYS A 105 15.50 16.75 -3.83
CA CYS A 105 14.44 15.74 -3.90
C CYS A 105 14.99 14.29 -3.94
N GLU A 106 16.07 14.03 -4.67
CA GLU A 106 16.74 12.73 -4.70
C GLU A 106 17.32 12.34 -3.34
N ASN A 107 18.06 13.24 -2.70
CA ASN A 107 18.70 13.02 -1.40
C ASN A 107 17.64 12.79 -0.31
N LEU A 108 16.50 13.48 -0.38
CA LEU A 108 15.40 13.30 0.56
C LEU A 108 14.74 11.93 0.40
N ASN A 109 14.44 11.52 -0.83
CA ASN A 109 13.88 10.20 -1.06
C ASN A 109 14.88 9.10 -0.68
N SER A 110 16.12 9.19 -1.17
CA SER A 110 17.13 8.14 -0.98
C SER A 110 17.64 8.04 0.45
N GLY A 111 17.78 9.14 1.18
CA GLY A 111 18.22 9.16 2.57
C GLY A 111 17.21 8.49 3.51
N ILE A 112 15.90 8.75 3.31
CA ILE A 112 14.84 8.08 4.08
C ILE A 112 14.76 6.61 3.68
N ASP A 113 14.85 6.32 2.38
CA ASP A 113 14.64 4.99 1.83
C ASP A 113 15.73 3.99 2.25
N LYS A 114 17.00 4.37 2.11
CA LYS A 114 18.13 3.47 2.32
C LYS A 114 18.39 3.19 3.79
N GLY A 115 18.15 4.13 4.70
CA GLY A 115 18.59 3.98 6.10
C GLY A 115 20.07 3.61 6.18
N PHE A 116 20.44 2.72 7.12
CA PHE A 116 21.83 2.31 7.35
C PHE A 116 22.01 0.79 7.48
N PRO A 117 21.65 -0.01 6.45
CA PRO A 117 21.84 -1.45 6.46
C PRO A 117 23.33 -1.81 6.44
N LYS A 118 23.69 -2.88 7.16
CA LYS A 118 25.06 -3.40 7.23
C LYS A 118 25.34 -4.59 6.31
N GLU A 119 24.29 -5.31 5.92
CA GLU A 119 24.42 -6.54 5.13
C GLU A 119 24.34 -6.25 3.64
N ILE A 120 25.18 -6.92 2.85
CA ILE A 120 25.11 -6.90 1.39
C ILE A 120 24.61 -8.24 0.92
N LEU A 121 23.69 -8.24 -0.06
CA LEU A 121 23.13 -9.46 -0.62
C LEU A 121 24.21 -10.42 -1.14
N LYS A 122 24.02 -11.73 -0.90
CA LYS A 122 24.84 -12.80 -1.49
C LYS A 122 24.50 -13.04 -2.97
N ARG A 123 23.20 -13.00 -3.29
CA ARG A 123 22.63 -13.07 -4.63
C ARG A 123 21.71 -11.87 -4.86
N LEU A 124 21.69 -11.31 -6.06
CA LEU A 124 20.76 -10.24 -6.40
C LEU A 124 19.34 -10.80 -6.59
N TYR A 125 18.42 -10.36 -5.74
CA TYR A 125 16.99 -10.63 -5.88
C TYR A 125 16.16 -9.47 -5.33
N ILE A 126 14.95 -9.32 -5.88
CA ILE A 126 13.97 -8.33 -5.46
C ILE A 126 13.04 -9.00 -4.45
N SER A 127 12.87 -8.36 -3.29
CA SER A 127 11.81 -8.71 -2.37
C SER A 127 10.61 -7.79 -2.54
N ASN A 128 9.44 -8.21 -2.08
CA ASN A 128 8.31 -7.31 -1.90
C ASN A 128 8.50 -6.47 -0.61
N ALA A 129 7.58 -5.53 -0.36
CA ALA A 129 7.64 -4.63 0.80
C ALA A 129 7.63 -5.34 2.18
N PHE A 130 7.26 -6.62 2.20
CA PHE A 130 7.13 -7.46 3.38
C PHE A 130 8.21 -8.56 3.44
N GLY A 131 9.26 -8.48 2.61
CA GLY A 131 10.40 -9.40 2.60
C GLY A 131 10.18 -10.71 1.83
N GLY A 132 9.02 -10.91 1.20
CA GLY A 132 8.75 -12.06 0.35
C GLY A 132 9.55 -11.99 -0.95
N PHE A 133 10.10 -13.13 -1.41
CA PHE A 133 10.83 -13.19 -2.68
C PHE A 133 9.90 -12.91 -3.88
N VAL A 134 10.31 -12.03 -4.79
CA VAL A 134 9.59 -11.73 -6.03
C VAL A 134 10.28 -12.38 -7.22
N GLU A 135 11.52 -12.00 -7.49
CA GLU A 135 12.31 -12.53 -8.61
C GLU A 135 13.81 -12.33 -8.39
N SER A 136 14.62 -13.06 -9.17
CA SER A 136 16.07 -12.82 -9.25
C SER A 136 16.37 -11.70 -10.24
N VAL A 137 17.39 -10.89 -9.95
CA VAL A 137 17.88 -9.89 -10.90
C VAL A 137 18.76 -10.61 -11.92
N GLU A 138 18.41 -10.49 -13.21
CA GLU A 138 19.13 -11.13 -14.31
C GLU A 138 20.08 -10.16 -15.03
N GLU A 139 21.20 -10.68 -15.52
CA GLU A 139 22.21 -9.93 -16.29
C GLU A 139 21.62 -9.20 -17.51
N LYS A 140 20.68 -9.84 -18.22
CA LYS A 140 20.00 -9.26 -19.39
C LYS A 140 19.30 -7.94 -19.08
N ASN A 141 18.93 -7.70 -17.82
CA ASN A 141 18.25 -6.47 -17.41
C ASN A 141 19.19 -5.26 -17.27
N PHE A 142 20.51 -5.43 -17.42
CA PHE A 142 21.49 -4.34 -17.34
C PHE A 142 21.77 -3.74 -18.73
N ASP A 143 22.95 -3.99 -19.29
CA ASP A 143 23.43 -3.30 -20.50
C ASP A 143 22.58 -3.62 -21.74
N GLU A 144 22.13 -4.86 -21.90
CA GLU A 144 21.31 -5.28 -23.05
C GLU A 144 20.00 -4.47 -23.12
N LYS A 145 19.25 -4.44 -22.01
CA LYS A 145 18.00 -3.66 -21.94
C LYS A 145 18.24 -2.16 -22.05
N ARG A 146 19.34 -1.61 -21.52
CA ARG A 146 19.69 -0.18 -21.71
C ARG A 146 19.90 0.16 -23.18
N LYS A 147 20.74 -0.61 -23.88
CA LYS A 147 21.01 -0.38 -25.29
C LYS A 147 19.75 -0.56 -26.14
N GLN A 148 18.91 -1.55 -25.81
CA GLN A 148 17.62 -1.74 -26.47
C GLN A 148 16.67 -0.56 -26.22
N PHE A 149 16.63 -0.03 -24.99
CA PHE A 149 15.81 1.13 -24.64
C PHE A 149 16.20 2.36 -25.48
N PHE A 150 17.49 2.65 -25.64
CA PHE A 150 17.95 3.77 -26.47
C PHE A 150 17.55 3.62 -27.94
N LYS A 151 17.73 2.42 -28.52
CA LYS A 151 17.28 2.13 -29.90
C LYS A 151 15.78 2.32 -30.05
N ASN A 152 15.00 1.80 -29.12
CA ASN A 152 13.55 1.90 -29.14
C ASN A 152 13.08 3.36 -28.98
N LEU A 153 13.73 4.14 -28.11
CA LEU A 153 13.42 5.55 -27.91
C LEU A 153 13.72 6.36 -29.16
N HIS A 154 14.89 6.14 -29.78
CA HIS A 154 15.24 6.80 -31.04
C HIS A 154 14.22 6.49 -32.15
N ASN A 155 13.87 5.22 -32.34
CA ASN A 155 12.87 4.80 -33.33
C ASN A 155 11.50 5.44 -33.04
N TYR A 156 11.06 5.43 -31.78
CA TYR A 156 9.81 6.07 -31.38
C TYR A 156 9.79 7.56 -31.71
N LEU A 157 10.88 8.29 -31.44
CA LEU A 157 10.99 9.71 -31.76
C LEU A 157 10.96 9.94 -33.28
N LYS A 158 11.67 9.11 -34.05
CA LYS A 158 11.70 9.19 -35.51
C LYS A 158 10.32 8.98 -36.14
N ASP A 159 9.56 8.01 -35.63
CA ASP A 159 8.22 7.70 -36.11
C ASP A 159 7.16 8.74 -35.69
N ASN A 160 7.49 9.65 -34.75
CA ASN A 160 6.58 10.64 -34.17
C ASN A 160 7.09 12.09 -34.32
N ASN A 161 7.37 12.51 -35.56
CA ASN A 161 7.79 13.88 -35.96
C ASN A 161 9.22 14.31 -35.56
N GLY A 162 10.05 13.39 -35.08
CA GLY A 162 11.44 13.68 -34.71
C GLY A 162 11.57 14.47 -33.41
N ILE A 163 12.84 14.74 -33.04
CA ILE A 163 13.20 15.36 -31.75
C ILE A 163 12.68 16.80 -31.63
N GLU A 164 12.69 17.58 -32.72
CA GLU A 164 12.37 19.01 -32.69
C GLU A 164 10.85 19.29 -32.55
N ASN A 165 10.00 18.42 -33.08
CA ASN A 165 8.53 18.57 -33.04
C ASN A 165 7.85 17.53 -32.14
N SER A 166 8.57 17.05 -31.12
CA SER A 166 8.10 16.01 -30.22
C SER A 166 6.95 16.49 -29.32
N ASP A 167 5.85 15.73 -29.29
CA ASP A 167 4.80 15.89 -28.27
C ASP A 167 5.29 15.31 -26.94
N TRP A 168 5.77 16.18 -26.05
CA TRP A 168 6.34 15.80 -24.76
C TRP A 168 5.38 15.04 -23.85
N ARG A 169 4.05 15.13 -24.05
CA ARG A 169 3.10 14.29 -23.32
C ARG A 169 3.24 12.84 -23.74
N LYS A 170 3.26 12.58 -25.05
CA LYS A 170 3.40 11.24 -25.62
C LYS A 170 4.79 10.66 -25.32
N VAL A 171 5.84 11.48 -25.43
CA VAL A 171 7.22 11.05 -25.06
C VAL A 171 7.27 10.65 -23.59
N ARG A 172 6.74 11.48 -22.68
CA ARG A 172 6.66 11.17 -21.24
C ARG A 172 5.94 9.87 -20.97
N SER A 173 4.78 9.66 -21.58
CA SER A 173 3.97 8.45 -21.36
C SER A 173 4.61 7.20 -21.95
N TRP A 174 5.31 7.31 -23.09
CA TRP A 174 6.11 6.21 -23.64
C TRP A 174 7.28 5.84 -22.73
N ILE A 175 8.09 6.83 -22.32
CA ILE A 175 9.26 6.60 -21.45
C ILE A 175 8.81 5.97 -20.14
N LEU A 176 7.80 6.53 -19.48
CA LEU A 176 7.29 6.03 -18.21
C LEU A 176 6.84 4.56 -18.31
N LEU A 177 6.20 4.18 -19.42
CA LEU A 177 5.74 2.82 -19.67
C LEU A 177 6.91 1.85 -19.91
N GLU A 178 7.91 2.24 -20.70
CA GLU A 178 9.07 1.39 -21.01
C GLU A 178 10.03 1.25 -19.81
N ILE A 179 10.31 2.33 -19.07
CA ILE A 179 11.10 2.22 -17.84
C ILE A 179 10.37 1.41 -16.79
N LYS A 180 9.02 1.49 -16.70
CA LYS A 180 8.27 0.65 -15.77
C LYS A 180 8.41 -0.83 -16.09
N LYS A 181 8.41 -1.22 -17.37
CA LYS A 181 8.63 -2.62 -17.78
C LYS A 181 10.07 -3.09 -17.58
N TRP A 182 11.02 -2.17 -17.45
CA TRP A 182 12.45 -2.50 -17.38
C TRP A 182 13.00 -2.36 -15.95
N TYR A 183 12.92 -1.16 -15.37
CA TYR A 183 13.52 -0.82 -14.07
C TYR A 183 12.87 -1.55 -12.89
N THR A 184 11.66 -2.11 -13.03
CA THR A 184 11.06 -2.95 -11.98
C THR A 184 11.82 -4.25 -11.76
N HIS A 185 12.65 -4.66 -12.73
CA HIS A 185 13.49 -5.87 -12.64
C HIS A 185 14.93 -5.57 -12.19
N LEU A 186 15.20 -4.35 -11.73
CA LEU A 186 16.50 -3.89 -11.24
C LEU A 186 16.38 -3.36 -9.81
N LEU A 187 17.43 -3.55 -9.02
CA LEU A 187 17.53 -3.05 -7.65
C LEU A 187 18.02 -1.60 -7.62
N SER A 188 17.49 -0.81 -6.68
CA SER A 188 18.00 0.53 -6.39
C SER A 188 19.33 0.49 -5.60
N ASP A 189 19.45 -0.50 -4.72
CA ASP A 189 20.57 -0.72 -3.78
C ASP A 189 20.76 -2.24 -3.57
N ASN A 190 21.98 -2.70 -3.35
CA ASN A 190 22.32 -4.13 -3.20
C ASN A 190 22.40 -4.59 -1.73
N ARG A 191 22.08 -3.71 -0.78
CA ARG A 191 22.08 -4.02 0.65
C ARG A 191 20.77 -4.64 1.09
N PHE A 192 20.85 -5.48 2.12
CA PHE A 192 19.68 -6.11 2.75
C PHE A 192 19.37 -5.38 4.07
N PRO A 193 18.10 -5.14 4.43
CA PRO A 193 16.85 -5.59 3.77
C PRO A 193 16.20 -4.52 2.87
N VAL A 194 16.97 -3.62 2.25
CA VAL A 194 16.43 -2.53 1.40
C VAL A 194 16.24 -2.91 -0.07
N ASN A 195 16.38 -4.20 -0.38
CA ASN A 195 16.12 -4.79 -1.69
C ASN A 195 14.62 -4.97 -2.00
N ASP A 196 13.76 -4.35 -1.19
CA ASP A 196 12.32 -4.17 -1.42
C ASP A 196 12.01 -3.00 -2.37
N VAL A 197 13.01 -2.17 -2.67
CA VAL A 197 12.86 -1.00 -3.55
C VAL A 197 13.59 -1.22 -4.87
N THR A 198 12.83 -1.19 -5.96
CA THR A 198 13.37 -1.31 -7.31
C THR A 198 13.89 0.02 -7.83
N LEU A 199 14.67 -0.03 -8.90
CA LEU A 199 15.12 1.19 -9.58
C LEU A 199 13.93 2.05 -10.04
N TYR A 200 12.84 1.41 -10.49
CA TYR A 200 11.63 2.11 -10.92
C TYR A 200 11.00 2.90 -9.78
N ASP A 201 10.85 2.28 -8.60
CA ASP A 201 10.24 2.92 -7.44
C ASP A 201 11.03 4.15 -7.00
N GLN A 202 12.36 4.05 -7.04
CA GLN A 202 13.25 5.16 -6.71
C GLN A 202 13.04 6.32 -7.70
N VAL A 203 13.16 6.07 -9.01
CA VAL A 203 13.11 7.16 -10.00
C VAL A 203 11.71 7.74 -10.16
N TYR A 204 10.66 6.92 -10.10
CA TYR A 204 9.28 7.39 -10.20
C TYR A 204 8.94 8.34 -9.06
N MET A 205 9.34 8.01 -7.82
CA MET A 205 9.08 8.88 -6.68
C MET A 205 9.91 10.15 -6.70
N VAL A 206 11.19 10.08 -7.09
CA VAL A 206 12.02 11.29 -7.25
C VAL A 206 11.44 12.22 -8.31
N ALA A 207 11.05 11.68 -9.49
CA ALA A 207 10.42 12.46 -10.55
C ALA A 207 9.09 13.08 -10.11
N SER A 208 8.28 12.34 -9.35
CA SER A 208 7.00 12.83 -8.84
C SER A 208 7.17 13.98 -7.83
N LEU A 209 8.11 13.85 -6.90
CA LEU A 209 8.43 14.89 -5.91
C LEU A 209 9.03 16.13 -6.57
N TYR A 210 9.94 15.93 -7.52
CA TYR A 210 10.57 17.00 -8.27
C TYR A 210 9.57 17.77 -9.13
N LYS A 211 8.74 17.07 -9.91
CA LYS A 211 7.65 17.65 -10.69
C LYS A 211 6.71 18.47 -9.82
N ALA A 212 6.28 17.92 -8.69
CA ALA A 212 5.40 18.59 -7.75
C ALA A 212 6.01 19.90 -7.24
N ALA A 213 7.27 19.89 -6.80
CA ALA A 213 7.96 21.09 -6.34
C ALA A 213 8.13 22.12 -7.47
N LEU A 214 8.55 21.67 -8.64
CA LEU A 214 8.78 22.52 -9.82
C LEU A 214 7.50 23.21 -10.30
N SER A 215 6.39 22.48 -10.40
CA SER A 215 5.10 23.03 -10.82
C SER A 215 4.60 24.12 -9.87
N GLY A 216 4.78 23.92 -8.55
CA GLY A 216 4.45 24.91 -7.54
C GLY A 216 5.28 26.19 -7.68
N LEU A 217 6.56 26.09 -8.01
CA LEU A 217 7.44 27.26 -8.21
C LEU A 217 7.11 28.06 -9.49
N TYR A 218 6.60 27.40 -10.54
CA TYR A 218 6.09 28.11 -11.71
C TYR A 218 4.82 28.90 -11.41
N LEU A 219 3.99 28.39 -10.50
CA LEU A 219 2.78 29.08 -10.04
C LEU A 219 3.12 30.24 -9.09
N TYR A 220 3.99 29.97 -8.11
CA TYR A 220 4.30 30.86 -7.00
C TYR A 220 5.82 30.98 -6.81
N LYS A 221 6.38 32.12 -7.21
CA LYS A 221 7.84 32.35 -7.18
C LYS A 221 8.42 32.59 -5.78
N GLU A 222 7.58 32.64 -4.76
CA GLU A 222 7.93 33.00 -3.38
C GLU A 222 9.02 32.14 -2.73
N LYS A 223 9.13 30.86 -3.12
CA LYS A 223 10.13 29.92 -2.58
C LYS A 223 11.27 29.55 -3.54
N VAL A 224 11.40 30.23 -4.68
CA VAL A 224 12.41 29.87 -5.70
C VAL A 224 13.81 29.92 -5.12
N ASP A 225 14.20 31.06 -4.54
CA ASP A 225 15.54 31.23 -3.97
C ASP A 225 15.75 30.34 -2.74
N GLU A 226 14.72 30.16 -1.93
CA GLU A 226 14.77 29.28 -0.75
C GLU A 226 15.08 27.83 -1.17
N TYR A 227 14.33 27.28 -2.13
CA TYR A 227 14.49 25.89 -2.54
C TYR A 227 15.76 25.64 -3.33
N ILE A 228 16.21 26.60 -4.15
CA ILE A 228 17.50 26.49 -4.85
C ILE A 228 18.64 26.47 -3.83
N ASN A 229 18.64 27.40 -2.87
CA ASN A 229 19.74 27.52 -1.89
C ASN A 229 19.67 26.46 -0.78
N LYS A 230 18.47 26.04 -0.39
CA LYS A 230 18.21 25.06 0.68
C LYS A 230 17.15 24.04 0.25
N PRO A 231 17.50 23.09 -0.64
CA PRO A 231 16.56 22.06 -1.11
C PRO A 231 15.96 21.17 -0.01
N SER A 232 16.61 21.11 1.16
CA SER A 232 16.09 20.41 2.33
C SER A 232 14.80 21.03 2.87
N ASN A 233 14.46 22.29 2.52
CA ASN A 233 13.23 22.98 2.94
C ASN A 233 11.98 22.57 2.15
N ILE A 234 12.13 21.84 1.06
CA ILE A 234 11.00 21.41 0.23
C ILE A 234 10.06 20.51 1.03
N LYS A 235 8.76 20.82 0.96
CA LYS A 235 7.66 20.02 1.48
C LYS A 235 6.60 19.82 0.39
N TRP A 236 5.75 18.81 0.59
CA TRP A 236 4.69 18.44 -0.33
C TRP A 236 3.36 18.27 0.41
N CYS A 237 2.28 18.33 -0.37
CA CYS A 237 0.94 17.94 0.07
C CYS A 237 0.46 16.75 -0.77
N ILE A 238 -0.55 16.05 -0.27
CA ILE A 238 -1.27 15.01 -1.01
C ILE A 238 -2.62 15.57 -1.40
N LEU A 239 -2.89 15.63 -2.71
CA LEU A 239 -4.18 15.97 -3.28
C LEU A 239 -5.02 14.70 -3.42
N GLY A 240 -6.08 14.59 -2.63
CA GLY A 240 -7.06 13.51 -2.70
C GLY A 240 -8.29 13.92 -3.51
N ILE A 241 -8.60 13.14 -4.55
CA ILE A 241 -9.87 13.21 -5.29
C ILE A 241 -10.73 12.03 -4.85
N GLN A 242 -11.62 12.27 -3.89
CA GLN A 242 -12.29 11.25 -3.09
C GLN A 242 -13.76 11.08 -3.48
N TYR A 243 -14.20 9.83 -3.66
CA TYR A 243 -15.60 9.48 -3.93
C TYR A 243 -15.86 7.99 -3.64
N ASP A 244 -17.10 7.64 -3.28
CA ASP A 244 -17.46 6.29 -2.82
C ASP A 244 -17.61 5.27 -3.97
N LYS A 245 -16.50 4.67 -4.41
CA LYS A 245 -16.49 3.65 -5.49
C LYS A 245 -17.26 2.39 -5.11
N LEU A 246 -17.26 2.03 -3.83
CA LEU A 246 -18.00 0.88 -3.30
C LEU A 246 -19.51 1.15 -3.32
N GLY A 247 -19.93 2.33 -2.86
CA GLY A 247 -21.33 2.76 -2.86
C GLY A 247 -21.95 2.82 -4.26
N LEU A 248 -21.15 3.07 -5.31
CA LEU A 248 -21.61 2.97 -6.70
C LEU A 248 -22.01 1.54 -7.08
N SER A 249 -21.19 0.57 -6.68
CA SER A 249 -21.43 -0.85 -6.97
C SER A 249 -22.64 -1.38 -6.19
N GLU A 250 -22.86 -0.91 -4.96
CA GLU A 250 -23.97 -1.33 -4.08
C GLU A 250 -25.36 -0.88 -4.55
N LYS A 251 -25.44 0.26 -5.23
CA LYS A 251 -26.71 0.79 -5.78
C LYS A 251 -27.20 -0.01 -7.01
N ALA A 252 -26.35 -0.86 -7.58
CA ALA A 252 -26.68 -1.63 -8.76
C ALA A 252 -27.79 -2.65 -8.52
N LEU A 253 -28.84 -2.59 -9.34
CA LEU A 253 -29.92 -3.60 -9.36
C LEU A 253 -29.54 -4.89 -10.10
N LYS A 254 -28.67 -4.78 -11.12
CA LYS A 254 -28.22 -5.87 -11.99
C LYS A 254 -26.70 -5.81 -12.18
N ILE A 255 -26.08 -6.96 -12.47
CA ILE A 255 -24.63 -7.10 -12.77
C ILE A 255 -24.15 -6.09 -13.83
N SER A 256 -24.98 -5.81 -14.84
CA SER A 256 -24.72 -4.81 -15.88
C SER A 256 -24.34 -3.45 -15.34
N ASN A 257 -25.04 -3.01 -14.30
CA ASN A 257 -24.86 -1.68 -13.76
C ASN A 257 -23.51 -1.61 -13.04
N ILE A 258 -23.13 -2.68 -12.34
CA ILE A 258 -21.82 -2.81 -11.69
C ILE A 258 -20.71 -2.73 -12.74
N GLN A 259 -20.83 -3.48 -13.83
CA GLN A 259 -19.85 -3.45 -14.92
C GLN A 259 -19.71 -2.04 -15.52
N TRP A 260 -20.83 -1.34 -15.72
CA TRP A 260 -20.85 0.05 -16.18
C TRP A 260 -20.14 0.98 -15.20
N TYR A 261 -20.45 0.94 -13.91
CA TYR A 261 -19.77 1.75 -12.90
C TYR A 261 -18.27 1.45 -12.86
N ARG A 262 -17.87 0.18 -12.86
CA ARG A 262 -16.48 -0.24 -12.84
C ARG A 262 -15.68 0.27 -14.06
N LYS A 263 -16.29 0.24 -15.26
CA LYS A 263 -15.68 0.81 -16.49
C LYS A 263 -15.53 2.33 -16.38
N ASN A 264 -16.56 3.03 -15.91
CA ASN A 264 -16.57 4.48 -15.82
C ASN A 264 -15.71 5.03 -14.67
N ILE A 265 -15.57 4.29 -13.56
CA ILE A 265 -14.57 4.56 -12.51
C ILE A 265 -13.16 4.54 -13.10
N LYS A 266 -12.82 3.49 -13.88
CA LYS A 266 -11.51 3.42 -14.57
C LYS A 266 -11.33 4.58 -15.54
N LYS A 267 -12.39 4.96 -16.27
CA LYS A 267 -12.39 6.08 -17.21
C LYS A 267 -12.14 7.42 -16.49
N VAL A 268 -12.94 7.79 -15.49
CA VAL A 268 -12.80 9.06 -14.77
C VAL A 268 -11.45 9.17 -14.07
N ASP A 269 -10.98 8.09 -13.42
CA ASP A 269 -9.69 8.13 -12.74
C ASP A 269 -8.54 8.31 -13.75
N SER A 270 -8.70 7.79 -14.98
CA SER A 270 -7.71 7.97 -16.06
C SER A 270 -7.76 9.38 -16.63
N GLU A 271 -8.94 9.96 -16.81
CA GLU A 271 -9.11 11.35 -17.27
C GLU A 271 -8.59 12.36 -16.24
N VAL A 272 -8.85 12.15 -14.95
CA VAL A 272 -8.29 12.98 -13.86
C VAL A 272 -6.77 12.83 -13.81
N LYS A 273 -6.25 11.60 -13.94
CA LYS A 273 -4.81 11.38 -14.02
C LYS A 273 -4.19 12.11 -15.21
N GLN A 274 -4.77 12.00 -16.40
CA GLN A 274 -4.31 12.68 -17.59
C GLN A 274 -4.34 14.21 -17.41
N LEU A 275 -5.40 14.74 -16.81
CA LEU A 275 -5.52 16.17 -16.48
C LEU A 275 -4.37 16.65 -15.60
N LEU A 276 -4.07 15.93 -14.51
CA LEU A 276 -3.11 16.38 -13.49
C LEU A 276 -1.65 16.01 -13.77
N GLU A 277 -1.41 14.96 -14.55
CA GLU A 277 -0.06 14.52 -14.91
C GLU A 277 0.41 15.08 -16.25
N GLU A 278 -0.48 15.28 -17.22
CA GLU A 278 -0.10 15.62 -18.59
C GLU A 278 -0.65 16.97 -19.04
N GLU A 279 -1.94 17.26 -18.83
CA GLU A 279 -2.56 18.49 -19.33
C GLU A 279 -2.14 19.72 -18.52
N CYS A 280 -2.33 19.64 -17.21
CA CYS A 280 -1.94 20.61 -16.19
C CYS A 280 -0.98 19.87 -15.21
N PRO A 281 0.30 19.70 -15.57
CA PRO A 281 1.24 18.80 -14.90
C PRO A 281 1.65 19.30 -13.50
N ILE A 282 0.73 19.23 -12.53
CA ILE A 282 0.95 19.73 -11.16
C ILE A 282 1.45 18.67 -10.19
N GLY A 283 1.31 17.39 -10.53
CA GLY A 283 1.69 16.27 -9.68
C GLY A 283 1.58 14.93 -10.38
N ASN A 284 1.87 13.85 -9.64
CA ASN A 284 1.78 12.46 -10.12
C ASN A 284 1.02 11.58 -9.13
N GLU A 285 0.32 10.57 -9.65
CA GLU A 285 -0.42 9.60 -8.83
C GLU A 285 0.55 8.78 -7.97
N ILE A 286 0.28 8.75 -6.66
CA ILE A 286 1.05 8.00 -5.68
C ILE A 286 0.25 6.90 -5.00
N TYR A 287 -1.09 6.94 -5.08
CA TYR A 287 -1.98 5.94 -4.49
C TYR A 287 -3.38 6.01 -5.11
N ARG A 288 -4.06 4.85 -5.18
CA ARG A 288 -5.44 4.74 -5.68
C ARG A 288 -6.10 3.48 -5.11
N ASP A 289 -7.28 3.63 -4.53
CA ASP A 289 -8.10 2.52 -4.02
C ASP A 289 -9.61 2.80 -4.19
N GLU A 290 -10.46 2.12 -3.43
CA GLU A 290 -11.91 2.33 -3.40
C GLU A 290 -12.37 3.71 -2.90
N THR A 291 -11.48 4.48 -2.25
CA THR A 291 -11.80 5.79 -1.67
C THR A 291 -11.50 6.96 -2.60
N GLY A 292 -10.63 6.77 -3.59
CA GLY A 292 -10.26 7.86 -4.49
C GLY A 292 -8.98 7.61 -5.29
N ILE A 293 -8.44 8.70 -5.83
CA ILE A 293 -7.12 8.77 -6.49
C ILE A 293 -6.34 9.93 -5.86
N TYR A 294 -5.05 9.69 -5.58
CA TYR A 294 -4.24 10.57 -4.74
C TYR A 294 -2.93 10.92 -5.43
N PHE A 295 -2.60 12.21 -5.40
CA PHE A 295 -1.44 12.78 -6.10
C PHE A 295 -0.52 13.49 -5.12
N VAL A 296 0.80 13.37 -5.33
CA VAL A 296 1.75 14.25 -4.65
C VAL A 296 1.82 15.58 -5.41
N VAL A 297 1.67 16.69 -4.69
CA VAL A 297 1.68 18.06 -5.24
C VAL A 297 2.49 19.00 -4.34
N SER A 298 2.84 20.20 -4.83
CA SER A 298 3.58 21.18 -4.03
C SER A 298 2.74 21.71 -2.86
N GLU A 299 3.42 21.99 -1.74
CA GLU A 299 2.79 22.67 -0.59
C GLU A 299 2.22 24.05 -0.94
N LEU A 300 2.71 24.68 -2.02
CA LEU A 300 2.30 26.03 -2.43
C LEU A 300 0.88 26.09 -2.99
N LEU A 301 0.26 24.94 -3.29
CA LEU A 301 -1.12 24.83 -3.75
C LEU A 301 -2.12 24.86 -2.58
N LYS A 302 -1.63 24.73 -1.34
CA LYS A 302 -2.43 24.70 -0.11
C LYS A 302 -3.12 26.04 0.12
N GLY A 303 -4.45 26.02 0.16
CA GLY A 303 -5.31 27.16 0.45
C GLY A 303 -5.81 27.15 1.90
N GLU A 304 -7.04 27.61 2.10
CA GLU A 304 -7.67 27.68 3.42
C GLU A 304 -7.91 26.29 4.04
N LYS A 305 -7.86 26.24 5.36
CA LYS A 305 -8.13 25.03 6.15
C LYS A 305 -9.63 24.71 6.16
N GLU A 306 -9.98 23.45 5.93
CA GLU A 306 -11.34 22.91 6.00
C GLU A 306 -11.36 21.64 6.85
N GLY A 307 -11.76 21.77 8.11
CA GLY A 307 -11.65 20.71 9.10
C GLY A 307 -10.19 20.34 9.37
N GLU A 308 -9.82 19.08 9.14
CA GLU A 308 -8.45 18.57 9.30
C GLU A 308 -7.61 18.66 8.01
N PHE A 309 -8.22 19.11 6.91
CA PHE A 309 -7.60 19.19 5.57
C PHE A 309 -7.59 20.62 5.05
N TYR A 310 -7.17 20.80 3.81
CA TYR A 310 -7.06 22.10 3.14
C TYR A 310 -7.72 22.07 1.77
N LYS A 311 -8.26 23.22 1.35
CA LYS A 311 -8.70 23.44 -0.04
C LYS A 311 -7.52 23.79 -0.93
N LEU A 312 -7.73 23.73 -2.25
CA LEU A 312 -6.85 24.41 -3.21
C LEU A 312 -6.95 25.93 -3.03
N LYS A 313 -5.89 26.67 -3.34
CA LYS A 313 -5.94 28.15 -3.39
C LYS A 313 -7.03 28.63 -4.37
N GLU A 314 -7.63 29.77 -4.08
CA GLU A 314 -8.77 30.32 -4.86
C GLU A 314 -8.44 30.57 -6.34
N ASP A 315 -7.19 30.91 -6.67
CA ASP A 315 -6.73 31.10 -8.05
C ASP A 315 -6.65 29.79 -8.86
N LEU A 316 -6.69 28.63 -8.18
CA LEU A 316 -6.77 27.29 -8.77
C LEU A 316 -8.22 26.78 -8.90
N LYS A 317 -9.24 27.61 -8.63
CA LYS A 317 -10.66 27.23 -8.75
C LYS A 317 -11.02 26.65 -10.11
N LYS A 318 -10.47 27.19 -11.21
CA LYS A 318 -10.71 26.63 -12.56
C LYS A 318 -10.20 25.18 -12.70
N LEU A 319 -9.18 24.78 -11.93
CA LEU A 319 -8.64 23.42 -11.98
C LEU A 319 -9.59 22.48 -11.26
N GLU A 320 -10.09 22.92 -10.10
CA GLU A 320 -11.14 22.23 -9.36
C GLU A 320 -12.38 22.02 -10.24
N GLU A 321 -12.83 23.07 -10.95
CA GLU A 321 -13.95 23.01 -11.89
C GLU A 321 -13.70 22.01 -13.03
N LYS A 322 -12.50 21.97 -13.61
CA LYS A 322 -12.13 20.97 -14.63
C LYS A 322 -12.16 19.54 -14.10
N ILE A 323 -11.70 19.30 -12.87
CA ILE A 323 -11.79 17.97 -12.24
C ILE A 323 -13.27 17.57 -12.09
N ILE A 324 -14.10 18.48 -11.57
CA ILE A 324 -15.54 18.26 -11.41
C ILE A 324 -16.20 18.00 -12.78
N GLU A 325 -15.79 18.70 -13.82
CA GLU A 325 -16.29 18.52 -15.19
C GLU A 325 -16.01 17.11 -15.72
N LYS A 326 -14.85 16.51 -15.43
CA LYS A 326 -14.57 15.10 -15.79
C LYS A 326 -15.55 14.12 -15.15
N PHE A 327 -15.90 14.32 -13.88
CA PHE A 327 -16.93 13.51 -13.24
C PHE A 327 -18.30 13.72 -13.86
N ARG A 328 -18.64 14.96 -14.17
CA ARG A 328 -19.88 15.31 -14.86
C ARG A 328 -19.97 14.64 -16.24
N GLU A 329 -18.93 14.71 -17.06
CA GLU A 329 -18.87 14.11 -18.40
C GLU A 329 -19.01 12.59 -18.35
N VAL A 330 -18.39 11.93 -17.37
CA VAL A 330 -18.41 10.47 -17.27
C VAL A 330 -19.69 9.94 -16.62
N PHE A 331 -20.20 10.59 -15.58
CA PHE A 331 -21.34 10.11 -14.78
C PHE A 331 -22.66 10.83 -15.08
N ASN A 332 -22.65 11.83 -15.98
CA ASN A 332 -23.79 12.65 -16.38
C ASN A 332 -24.46 13.35 -15.18
N ASP A 333 -23.69 14.02 -14.32
CA ASP A 333 -24.17 14.69 -13.10
C ASP A 333 -24.73 13.74 -12.00
N GLU A 334 -24.32 12.47 -11.98
CA GLU A 334 -24.75 11.50 -10.95
C GLU A 334 -23.88 11.50 -9.69
N ILE A 335 -22.57 11.74 -9.83
CA ILE A 335 -21.63 11.81 -8.72
C ILE A 335 -20.63 12.94 -8.92
N TYR A 336 -20.11 13.44 -7.81
CA TYR A 336 -19.08 14.47 -7.77
C TYR A 336 -18.00 14.08 -6.77
N PRO A 337 -16.73 14.47 -7.01
CA PRO A 337 -15.65 14.20 -6.09
C PRO A 337 -15.62 15.22 -4.95
N ALA A 338 -15.10 14.80 -3.80
CA ALA A 338 -14.58 15.70 -2.79
C ALA A 338 -13.07 15.88 -3.00
N ILE A 339 -12.59 17.13 -2.92
CA ILE A 339 -11.22 17.49 -3.31
C ILE A 339 -10.53 18.14 -2.11
N PHE A 340 -9.50 17.48 -1.59
CA PHE A 340 -8.80 17.91 -0.37
C PHE A 340 -7.29 17.78 -0.49
N LEU A 341 -6.57 18.68 0.18
CA LEU A 341 -5.13 18.63 0.39
C LEU A 341 -4.82 18.21 1.82
N SER A 342 -3.80 17.36 1.98
CA SER A 342 -3.22 17.05 3.28
C SER A 342 -2.39 18.21 3.84
N GLU A 343 -2.03 18.12 5.13
CA GLU A 343 -0.98 18.95 5.72
C GLU A 343 0.35 18.81 4.97
N SER A 344 1.14 19.88 4.95
CA SER A 344 2.46 19.92 4.33
C SER A 344 3.45 19.03 5.08
N SER A 345 4.10 18.11 4.37
CA SER A 345 5.06 17.17 4.95
C SER A 345 6.19 16.85 3.99
N ARG A 346 7.27 16.30 4.53
CA ARG A 346 8.41 15.81 3.72
C ARG A 346 8.25 14.35 3.33
N GLY A 347 7.37 13.62 4.01
CA GLY A 347 6.99 12.25 3.68
C GLY A 347 5.54 12.16 3.20
N LEU A 348 5.10 10.94 2.87
CA LEU A 348 3.73 10.67 2.41
C LEU A 348 2.83 10.08 3.50
N MET A 349 3.26 10.09 4.77
CA MET A 349 2.50 9.49 5.89
C MET A 349 1.12 10.13 6.11
N ASN A 350 0.93 11.38 5.65
CA ASN A 350 -0.37 12.06 5.72
C ASN A 350 -1.46 11.43 4.84
N LEU A 351 -1.09 10.52 3.92
CA LEU A 351 -2.04 9.75 3.11
C LEU A 351 -3.03 8.95 3.97
N GLY A 352 -2.53 8.34 5.06
CA GLY A 352 -3.35 7.54 5.95
C GLY A 352 -4.54 8.32 6.52
N LYS A 353 -4.34 9.60 6.86
CA LYS A 353 -5.41 10.48 7.38
C LYS A 353 -6.49 10.73 6.33
N LEU A 354 -6.11 10.99 5.07
CA LEU A 354 -7.07 11.20 3.99
C LEU A 354 -7.93 9.95 3.76
N ILE A 355 -7.34 8.77 3.76
CA ILE A 355 -8.05 7.50 3.55
C ILE A 355 -8.99 7.20 4.73
N GLU A 356 -8.50 7.35 5.97
CA GLU A 356 -9.27 7.14 7.19
C GLU A 356 -10.54 8.03 7.23
N LYS A 357 -10.39 9.29 6.80
CA LYS A 357 -11.48 10.28 6.76
C LYS A 357 -12.29 10.28 5.47
N ALA A 358 -11.98 9.41 4.50
CA ALA A 358 -12.65 9.39 3.20
C ALA A 358 -14.19 9.24 3.31
N PRO A 359 -14.75 8.35 4.16
CA PRO A 359 -16.20 8.24 4.31
C PRO A 359 -16.90 9.54 4.73
N GLU A 360 -16.28 10.32 5.62
CA GLU A 360 -16.78 11.64 6.04
C GLU A 360 -16.61 12.67 4.90
N ASN A 361 -15.51 12.59 4.17
CA ASN A 361 -15.17 13.52 3.10
C ASN A 361 -16.08 13.39 1.88
N PHE A 362 -16.59 12.20 1.56
CA PHE A 362 -17.54 12.02 0.45
C PHE A 362 -18.78 12.91 0.58
N LEU A 363 -19.19 13.25 1.80
CA LEU A 363 -20.35 14.09 2.09
C LEU A 363 -20.09 15.58 1.79
N LYS A 364 -18.84 15.97 1.55
CA LYS A 364 -18.41 17.35 1.31
C LYS A 364 -18.16 17.64 -0.19
N ALA A 365 -18.57 16.75 -1.09
CA ALA A 365 -18.41 16.94 -2.53
C ALA A 365 -19.13 18.21 -3.01
N LYS A 366 -18.41 19.07 -3.76
CA LYS A 366 -19.00 20.30 -4.31
C LYS A 366 -19.82 19.97 -5.56
N VAL A 367 -21.09 20.36 -5.55
CA VAL A 367 -22.00 20.18 -6.69
C VAL A 367 -22.07 21.48 -7.50
N LEU A 368 -21.72 21.41 -8.78
CA LEU A 368 -22.01 22.49 -9.72
C LEU A 368 -23.48 22.39 -10.16
N TYR A 369 -24.39 22.95 -9.36
CA TYR A 369 -25.77 23.11 -9.81
C TYR A 369 -25.80 24.08 -11.00
N LYS A 370 -25.93 23.55 -12.22
CA LYS A 370 -26.56 24.34 -13.28
C LYS A 370 -28.06 24.31 -12.97
N ASN A 371 -28.59 25.43 -12.50
CA ASN A 371 -30.03 25.68 -12.47
C ASN A 371 -30.56 25.50 -13.91
N ASN A 372 -31.00 24.29 -14.25
CA ASN A 372 -32.00 24.15 -15.29
C ASN A 372 -33.33 24.47 -14.64
N GLU A 373 -33.59 25.78 -14.56
CA GLU A 373 -34.93 26.32 -14.37
C GLU A 373 -35.91 25.70 -15.37
N ASN A 374 -37.12 25.47 -14.87
CA ASN A 374 -38.38 25.55 -15.62
C ASN A 374 -38.58 24.57 -16.79
N ASN A 375 -38.77 23.29 -16.48
CA ASN A 375 -39.78 22.52 -17.21
C ASN A 375 -41.07 22.47 -16.39
N ASN A 376 -41.99 23.36 -16.72
CA ASN A 376 -43.36 23.52 -16.21
C ASN A 376 -44.30 22.32 -16.53
N ASN A 377 -43.78 21.09 -16.55
CA ASN A 377 -44.56 19.86 -16.71
C ASN A 377 -44.37 18.93 -15.51
N ASN A 378 -44.73 19.40 -14.31
CA ASN A 378 -44.76 18.58 -13.10
C ASN A 378 -45.80 17.44 -13.17
N SER A 379 -46.71 17.44 -14.14
CA SER A 379 -47.79 16.46 -14.28
C SER A 379 -47.37 15.08 -14.81
N LEU A 380 -46.12 14.90 -15.27
CA LEU A 380 -45.65 13.65 -15.92
C LEU A 380 -44.58 12.88 -15.14
N LYS A 381 -44.05 13.42 -14.03
CA LYS A 381 -42.99 12.78 -13.23
C LYS A 381 -43.59 11.80 -12.22
N ILE A 382 -43.12 10.55 -12.21
CA ILE A 382 -43.69 9.45 -11.39
C ILE A 382 -42.77 8.98 -10.25
N GLY A 383 -41.53 9.50 -10.16
CA GLY A 383 -40.62 9.17 -9.07
C GLY A 383 -39.15 9.45 -9.41
N VAL A 384 -38.26 9.01 -8.51
CA VAL A 384 -36.80 9.05 -8.69
C VAL A 384 -36.31 7.68 -9.18
N CYS A 385 -35.34 7.69 -10.09
CA CYS A 385 -34.78 6.48 -10.66
C CYS A 385 -34.11 5.59 -9.59
N GLN A 386 -34.51 4.32 -9.54
CA GLN A 386 -34.01 3.33 -8.56
C GLN A 386 -32.54 2.91 -8.77
N ILE A 387 -31.96 3.17 -9.95
CA ILE A 387 -30.56 2.86 -10.24
C ILE A 387 -29.65 4.01 -9.80
N CYS A 388 -29.83 5.21 -10.35
CA CYS A 388 -28.92 6.32 -10.04
C CYS A 388 -29.29 7.06 -8.74
N GLY A 389 -30.56 7.02 -8.31
CA GLY A 389 -31.03 7.76 -7.14
C GLY A 389 -31.08 9.28 -7.28
N VAL A 390 -30.74 9.84 -8.45
CA VAL A 390 -30.63 11.31 -8.67
C VAL A 390 -31.66 11.83 -9.67
N ARG A 391 -31.95 11.10 -10.76
CA ARG A 391 -32.80 11.58 -11.86
C ARG A 391 -34.27 11.24 -11.67
N THR A 392 -35.16 12.12 -12.13
CA THR A 392 -36.61 11.85 -12.16
C THR A 392 -37.00 10.94 -13.35
N VAL A 393 -38.12 10.23 -13.21
CA VAL A 393 -38.66 9.32 -14.23
C VAL A 393 -40.00 9.85 -14.73
N GLU A 394 -40.22 9.81 -16.04
CA GLU A 394 -41.47 10.22 -16.69
C GLU A 394 -42.37 9.00 -16.95
N LYS A 395 -43.69 9.22 -16.97
CA LYS A 395 -44.69 8.17 -17.24
C LYS A 395 -44.65 7.71 -18.69
N LYS A 396 -43.78 6.76 -19.02
CA LYS A 396 -43.79 6.06 -20.32
C LYS A 396 -44.60 4.76 -20.22
N SER A 397 -45.50 4.55 -21.17
CA SER A 397 -46.28 3.32 -21.30
C SER A 397 -45.36 2.13 -21.56
N LYS A 398 -45.44 1.12 -20.69
CA LYS A 398 -44.70 -0.17 -20.66
C LYS A 398 -43.37 -0.16 -19.88
N LEU A 399 -43.47 -0.28 -18.55
CA LEU A 399 -42.78 -1.26 -17.67
C LEU A 399 -42.79 -0.73 -16.22
N ASN A 400 -43.06 -1.62 -15.26
CA ASN A 400 -43.21 -1.34 -13.82
C ASN A 400 -41.90 -0.95 -13.09
N GLU A 401 -40.84 -0.54 -13.80
CA GLU A 401 -39.54 -0.18 -13.22
C GLU A 401 -39.31 1.34 -13.26
N LEU A 402 -39.07 1.96 -12.10
CA LEU A 402 -38.71 3.39 -11.98
C LEU A 402 -37.27 3.62 -12.45
N ILE A 403 -37.03 3.58 -13.76
CA ILE A 403 -35.70 3.77 -14.37
C ILE A 403 -35.72 4.98 -15.32
N CYS A 404 -34.74 5.88 -15.18
CA CYS A 404 -34.59 7.02 -16.08
C CYS A 404 -34.00 6.62 -17.44
N ASP A 405 -34.29 7.42 -18.48
CA ASP A 405 -33.79 7.19 -19.85
C ASP A 405 -32.27 7.01 -19.91
N THR A 406 -31.51 7.77 -19.11
CA THR A 406 -30.05 7.64 -19.03
C THR A 406 -29.64 6.24 -18.57
N CYS A 407 -30.28 5.71 -17.53
CA CYS A 407 -29.99 4.36 -17.02
C CYS A 407 -30.47 3.25 -17.97
N LEU A 408 -31.59 3.45 -18.68
CA LEU A 408 -32.05 2.52 -19.72
C LEU A 408 -31.06 2.46 -20.90
N LYS A 409 -30.56 3.61 -21.37
CA LYS A 409 -29.53 3.66 -22.42
C LYS A 409 -28.26 2.91 -22.01
N ARG A 410 -27.82 3.05 -20.76
CA ARG A 410 -26.66 2.31 -20.20
C ARG A 410 -26.86 0.80 -20.26
N GLN A 411 -28.09 0.31 -20.08
CA GLN A 411 -28.39 -1.13 -20.18
C GLN A 411 -28.27 -1.66 -21.62
N GLY A 412 -28.64 -0.86 -22.63
CA GLY A 412 -28.53 -1.24 -24.04
C GLY A 412 -27.10 -1.44 -24.52
N GLU A 413 -26.14 -0.64 -24.03
CA GLU A 413 -24.71 -0.74 -24.39
C GLU A 413 -24.05 -2.04 -23.90
N ARG A 414 -24.57 -2.63 -22.81
CA ARG A 414 -24.04 -3.86 -22.20
C ARG A 414 -24.06 -5.03 -23.18
N MET A 415 -25.14 -5.20 -23.93
CA MET A 415 -25.31 -6.33 -24.84
C MET A 415 -24.26 -6.30 -25.95
N LYS A 416 -23.97 -5.10 -26.50
CA LYS A 416 -22.90 -4.91 -27.48
C LYS A 416 -21.54 -5.33 -26.91
N ASN A 417 -21.20 -4.83 -25.71
CA ASN A 417 -19.93 -5.15 -25.07
C ASN A 417 -19.76 -6.66 -24.78
N TRP A 418 -20.82 -7.36 -24.40
CA TRP A 418 -20.77 -8.81 -24.16
C TRP A 418 -20.60 -9.59 -25.46
N LEU A 419 -21.32 -9.23 -26.52
CA LEU A 419 -21.16 -9.86 -27.83
C LEU A 419 -19.73 -9.71 -28.38
N ASP A 420 -19.07 -8.59 -28.10
CA ASP A 420 -17.68 -8.31 -28.50
C ASP A 420 -16.65 -9.10 -27.64
N ASN A 421 -17.01 -9.56 -26.43
CA ASN A 421 -16.14 -10.31 -25.52
C ASN A 421 -16.88 -11.42 -24.76
N ARG A 422 -17.30 -12.46 -25.49
CA ARG A 422 -18.09 -13.57 -24.93
C ARG A 422 -17.27 -14.57 -24.09
N ASN A 423 -15.95 -14.58 -24.29
CA ASN A 423 -15.05 -15.57 -23.69
C ASN A 423 -14.48 -15.15 -22.31
N GLY A 424 -14.77 -13.93 -21.86
CA GLY A 424 -14.30 -13.39 -20.59
C GLY A 424 -15.25 -13.66 -19.41
N GLU A 425 -15.30 -12.69 -18.49
CA GLU A 425 -16.26 -12.69 -17.37
C GLU A 425 -17.70 -12.79 -17.87
N THR A 426 -18.52 -13.58 -17.18
CA THR A 426 -19.95 -13.60 -17.47
C THR A 426 -20.63 -12.33 -16.98
N ILE A 427 -21.62 -11.86 -17.75
CA ILE A 427 -22.54 -10.82 -17.31
C ILE A 427 -23.85 -11.39 -16.75
N TRP A 428 -24.06 -12.70 -16.78
CA TRP A 428 -25.34 -13.35 -16.48
C TRP A 428 -25.32 -14.02 -15.11
N LEU A 429 -26.24 -13.64 -14.22
CA LEU A 429 -26.35 -14.25 -12.89
C LEU A 429 -26.65 -15.75 -12.95
N ASP A 430 -27.47 -16.17 -13.92
CA ASP A 430 -27.81 -17.58 -14.15
C ASP A 430 -26.61 -18.46 -14.54
N GLU A 431 -25.57 -17.88 -15.15
CA GLU A 431 -24.32 -18.58 -15.43
C GLU A 431 -23.44 -18.74 -14.19
N LEU A 432 -23.70 -17.98 -13.12
CA LEU A 432 -22.92 -18.00 -11.87
C LEU A 432 -23.49 -18.93 -10.80
N GLN A 433 -24.69 -19.49 -10.98
CA GLN A 433 -25.29 -20.37 -9.98
C GLN A 433 -24.61 -21.74 -9.91
N ASP A 434 -24.53 -22.33 -8.73
CA ASP A 434 -24.21 -23.76 -8.56
C ASP A 434 -25.42 -24.65 -8.89
N LYS A 435 -25.26 -25.97 -8.75
CA LYS A 435 -26.34 -26.96 -8.95
C LYS A 435 -27.59 -26.74 -8.06
N ASN A 436 -27.44 -25.98 -6.98
CA ASN A 436 -28.48 -25.68 -6.00
C ASN A 436 -29.13 -24.30 -6.22
N GLY A 437 -28.77 -23.59 -7.30
CA GLY A 437 -29.25 -22.24 -7.56
C GLY A 437 -28.65 -21.20 -6.61
N ARG A 438 -27.41 -21.39 -6.14
CA ARG A 438 -26.75 -20.48 -5.20
C ARG A 438 -25.54 -19.80 -5.83
N ILE A 439 -25.39 -18.54 -5.47
CA ILE A 439 -24.23 -17.71 -5.80
C ILE A 439 -23.58 -17.23 -4.51
N ALA A 440 -22.25 -17.14 -4.51
CA ALA A 440 -21.48 -16.55 -3.43
C ALA A 440 -20.93 -15.20 -3.88
N LEU A 441 -21.32 -14.15 -3.17
CA LEU A 441 -20.71 -12.83 -3.23
C LEU A 441 -19.57 -12.79 -2.22
N ILE A 442 -18.38 -12.44 -2.66
CA ILE A 442 -17.16 -12.58 -1.86
C ILE A 442 -16.40 -11.26 -1.84
N THR A 443 -15.88 -10.91 -0.68
CA THR A 443 -14.96 -9.80 -0.47
C THR A 443 -13.67 -10.32 0.14
N LEU A 444 -12.55 -10.07 -0.53
CA LEU A 444 -11.22 -10.22 0.04
C LEU A 444 -10.72 -8.82 0.40
N LYS A 445 -10.36 -8.57 1.66
CA LYS A 445 -10.00 -7.25 2.16
C LYS A 445 -8.81 -7.32 3.11
N PHE A 446 -7.74 -6.59 2.82
CA PHE A 446 -6.70 -6.30 3.80
C PHE A 446 -7.17 -5.22 4.77
N GLU A 447 -6.58 -5.21 5.97
CA GLU A 447 -6.68 -4.09 6.91
C GLU A 447 -5.32 -3.34 6.96
N PRO A 448 -4.98 -2.50 5.96
CA PRO A 448 -3.63 -1.94 5.80
C PRO A 448 -3.41 -0.61 6.52
N ASN A 449 -4.35 -0.12 7.34
CA ASN A 449 -4.32 1.25 7.88
C ASN A 449 -3.00 1.58 8.59
N GLU A 450 -2.53 0.69 9.46
CA GLU A 450 -1.26 0.84 10.19
C GLU A 450 0.00 0.72 9.31
N TRP A 451 -0.15 0.19 8.11
CA TRP A 451 0.91 0.15 7.11
C TRP A 451 0.94 1.43 6.27
N ILE A 452 -0.24 1.92 5.84
CA ILE A 452 -0.37 3.13 5.02
C ILE A 452 -0.02 4.39 5.81
N ASN A 453 -0.37 4.43 7.10
CA ASN A 453 0.00 5.55 7.97
C ASN A 453 1.48 5.50 8.43
N GLY A 454 2.19 4.42 8.12
CA GLY A 454 3.61 4.24 8.38
C GLY A 454 3.97 3.68 9.75
N ASN A 455 3.00 3.39 10.64
CA ASN A 455 3.24 2.92 12.00
C ASN A 455 3.94 1.55 12.01
N PHE A 456 3.51 0.61 11.17
CA PHE A 456 4.04 -0.75 11.19
C PHE A 456 5.46 -0.87 10.62
N PHE A 457 6.00 0.17 9.98
CA PHE A 457 7.44 0.22 9.70
C PHE A 457 8.30 0.29 10.96
N ASN A 458 7.74 0.74 12.08
CA ASN A 458 8.39 0.68 13.39
C ASN A 458 8.55 -0.78 13.88
N SER A 459 7.85 -1.74 13.28
CA SER A 459 8.02 -3.17 13.53
C SER A 459 8.97 -3.86 12.55
N LEU A 460 9.68 -3.09 11.71
CA LEU A 460 10.65 -3.60 10.76
C LEU A 460 12.02 -2.99 11.05
N LEU A 461 13.09 -3.77 10.89
CA LEU A 461 14.47 -3.31 11.07
C LEU A 461 15.16 -3.10 9.73
N VAL A 462 16.07 -2.14 9.69
CA VAL A 462 17.08 -2.00 8.63
C VAL A 462 18.40 -2.66 9.03
N ARG A 463 18.61 -2.87 10.34
CA ARG A 463 19.75 -3.57 10.94
C ARG A 463 19.38 -4.14 12.30
N VAL A 464 19.94 -5.30 12.63
CA VAL A 464 19.73 -5.96 13.94
C VAL A 464 20.88 -5.59 14.88
N GLU A 465 20.55 -4.92 15.98
CA GLU A 465 21.49 -4.49 17.04
C GLU A 465 20.87 -4.69 18.43
N ARG A 466 21.71 -4.74 19.48
CA ARG A 466 21.25 -4.83 20.88
C ARG A 466 20.81 -3.46 21.39
N GLN A 467 19.53 -3.30 21.74
CA GLN A 467 18.98 -2.00 22.14
C GLN A 467 19.71 -1.40 23.35
N SER A 468 19.79 -2.14 24.47
CA SER A 468 20.35 -1.64 25.73
C SER A 468 21.79 -1.14 25.59
N GLU A 469 22.57 -1.78 24.72
CA GLU A 469 23.96 -1.41 24.46
C GLU A 469 24.07 -0.05 23.78
N TYR A 470 23.33 0.18 22.69
CA TYR A 470 23.42 1.43 21.93
C TYR A 470 22.62 2.58 22.54
N GLU A 471 21.55 2.28 23.28
CA GLU A 471 20.78 3.28 24.02
C GLU A 471 21.67 3.98 25.06
N ASN A 472 22.45 3.21 25.82
CA ASN A 472 23.44 3.73 26.77
C ASN A 472 24.53 4.57 26.08
N VAL A 473 25.03 4.12 24.92
CA VAL A 473 26.03 4.88 24.15
C VAL A 473 25.47 6.24 23.73
N ILE A 474 24.26 6.27 23.16
CA ILE A 474 23.63 7.52 22.71
C ILE A 474 23.34 8.43 23.91
N LYS A 475 22.85 7.88 25.01
CA LYS A 475 22.63 8.62 26.26
C LYS A 475 23.91 9.29 26.75
N SER A 476 25.03 8.54 26.83
CA SER A 476 26.34 9.09 27.20
C SER A 476 26.80 10.19 26.24
N LEU A 477 26.56 10.04 24.93
CA LEU A 477 26.94 11.06 23.94
C LEU A 477 26.08 12.33 24.04
N LEU A 478 24.80 12.23 24.37
CA LEU A 478 23.95 13.40 24.59
C LEU A 478 24.40 14.20 25.83
N ILE A 479 24.69 13.51 26.93
CA ILE A 479 25.27 14.11 28.15
C ILE A 479 26.62 14.76 27.83
N PHE A 480 27.46 14.08 27.03
CA PHE A 480 28.72 14.62 26.57
C PHE A 480 28.53 15.93 25.78
N ILE A 481 27.64 15.94 24.79
CA ILE A 481 27.34 17.14 23.97
C ILE A 481 26.90 18.31 24.85
N GLU A 482 25.94 18.09 25.74
CA GLU A 482 25.42 19.11 26.65
C GLU A 482 26.54 19.73 27.51
N ASN A 483 27.36 18.88 28.14
CA ASN A 483 28.48 19.31 28.98
C ASN A 483 29.54 20.09 28.19
N GLN A 484 29.88 19.64 26.98
CA GLN A 484 30.87 20.33 26.16
C GLN A 484 30.35 21.67 25.62
N ILE A 485 29.08 21.75 25.25
CA ILE A 485 28.44 22.98 24.78
C ILE A 485 28.37 24.02 25.90
N ASN A 486 28.06 23.61 27.13
CA ASN A 486 27.98 24.50 28.29
C ASN A 486 29.36 24.93 28.84
N SER A 487 30.46 24.49 28.23
CA SER A 487 31.81 24.91 28.63
C SER A 487 32.01 26.42 28.43
N SER A 488 32.32 27.12 29.53
CA SER A 488 32.57 28.58 29.57
C SER A 488 33.81 29.05 28.82
N GLU A 489 34.74 28.14 28.51
CA GLU A 489 35.95 28.46 27.74
C GLU A 489 36.41 27.25 26.91
N VAL A 490 36.95 27.49 25.72
CA VAL A 490 37.33 26.43 24.77
C VAL A 490 38.36 25.44 25.34
N ARG A 491 39.21 25.91 26.27
CA ARG A 491 40.26 25.09 26.89
C ARG A 491 39.71 24.02 27.84
N LYS A 492 38.47 24.19 28.32
CA LYS A 492 37.80 23.21 29.16
C LYS A 492 37.16 22.08 28.36
N LEU A 493 37.13 22.15 27.02
CA LEU A 493 36.65 21.05 26.21
C LEU A 493 37.43 19.78 26.48
N GLN A 494 36.72 18.72 26.86
CA GLN A 494 37.24 17.38 27.08
C GLN A 494 36.76 16.46 25.96
N LEU A 495 37.60 15.48 25.63
CA LEU A 495 37.27 14.37 24.76
C LEU A 495 38.26 13.28 25.16
N ASP A 496 37.81 12.31 25.95
CA ASP A 496 38.65 11.22 26.43
C ASP A 496 38.52 9.96 25.57
N GLN A 497 39.25 8.90 25.92
CA GLN A 497 39.20 7.64 25.17
C GLN A 497 37.83 6.95 25.25
N PHE A 498 37.06 7.15 26.32
CA PHE A 498 35.72 6.60 26.46
C PHE A 498 34.75 7.29 25.51
N ASP A 499 34.81 8.63 25.43
CA ASP A 499 34.04 9.43 24.48
C ASP A 499 34.37 9.06 23.03
N GLU A 500 35.66 9.00 22.68
CA GLU A 500 36.11 8.62 21.32
C GLU A 500 35.54 7.25 20.92
N LYS A 501 35.63 6.26 21.82
CA LYS A 501 35.08 4.92 21.59
C LYS A 501 33.56 4.93 21.43
N ASN A 502 32.84 5.74 22.21
CA ASN A 502 31.39 5.88 22.07
C ASN A 502 31.01 6.56 20.77
N ILE A 503 31.78 7.57 20.32
CA ILE A 503 31.57 8.21 19.02
C ILE A 503 31.77 7.21 17.89
N GLU A 504 32.88 6.48 17.87
CA GLU A 504 33.14 5.45 16.86
C GLU A 504 32.02 4.40 16.81
N LYS A 505 31.56 3.97 18.00
CA LYS A 505 30.47 3.00 18.13
C LYS A 505 29.14 3.56 17.63
N PHE A 506 28.81 4.80 17.96
CA PHE A 506 27.61 5.47 17.43
C PHE A 506 27.68 5.64 15.91
N LEU A 507 28.82 6.09 15.38
CA LEU A 507 29.03 6.27 13.94
C LEU A 507 29.05 4.95 13.17
N SER A 508 29.33 3.82 13.83
CA SER A 508 29.16 2.47 13.25
C SER A 508 27.68 2.12 12.96
N LEU A 509 26.73 2.87 13.51
CA LEU A 509 25.32 2.74 13.17
C LEU A 509 24.97 3.36 11.80
N PHE A 510 25.88 4.12 11.20
CA PHE A 510 25.69 4.84 9.95
C PHE A 510 26.43 4.18 8.77
N ASP A 511 26.28 4.75 7.57
CA ASP A 511 26.99 4.30 6.37
C ASP A 511 28.50 4.50 6.52
N GLU A 512 29.27 3.43 6.28
CA GLU A 512 30.71 3.42 6.49
C GLU A 512 31.44 4.41 5.58
N GLY A 513 31.04 4.49 4.30
CA GLY A 513 31.69 5.36 3.31
C GLY A 513 31.19 6.80 3.37
N GLY A 514 29.93 7.00 3.75
CA GLY A 514 29.27 8.30 3.76
C GLY A 514 29.45 9.10 5.05
N ILE A 515 29.56 8.43 6.21
CA ILE A 515 29.55 9.11 7.53
C ILE A 515 30.73 8.68 8.39
N LYS A 516 30.99 7.38 8.56
CA LYS A 516 32.04 6.92 9.49
C LYS A 516 33.45 7.26 9.01
N LYS A 517 33.84 6.84 7.80
CA LYS A 517 35.18 7.11 7.25
C LYS A 517 35.49 8.61 7.07
N PRO A 518 34.55 9.45 6.61
CA PRO A 518 34.77 10.90 6.58
C PRO A 518 35.08 11.48 7.96
N TYR A 519 34.37 11.05 9.01
CA TYR A 519 34.67 11.45 10.39
C TYR A 519 36.08 11.03 10.79
N GLU A 520 36.42 9.74 10.68
CA GLU A 520 37.72 9.19 11.09
C GLU A 520 38.87 9.92 10.40
N ASN A 521 38.75 10.15 9.09
CA ASN A 521 39.77 10.85 8.31
C ASN A 521 39.98 12.29 8.78
N ILE A 522 38.91 13.06 8.96
CA ILE A 522 39.00 14.45 9.41
C ILE A 522 39.52 14.52 10.84
N PHE A 523 38.96 13.68 11.72
CA PHE A 523 39.27 13.65 13.15
C PHE A 523 40.77 13.36 13.38
N GLU A 524 41.30 12.29 12.78
CA GLU A 524 42.71 11.92 12.93
C GLU A 524 43.66 12.97 12.37
N ASN A 525 43.32 13.56 11.22
CA ASN A 525 44.14 14.63 10.63
C ASN A 525 44.14 15.90 11.49
N LEU A 526 43.00 16.30 12.05
CA LEU A 526 42.92 17.45 12.96
C LEU A 526 43.64 17.16 14.28
N LYS A 527 43.51 15.96 14.83
CA LYS A 527 44.13 15.54 16.09
C LYS A 527 45.65 15.50 15.98
N LYS A 528 46.19 14.97 14.87
CA LYS A 528 47.64 14.87 14.63
C LYS A 528 48.27 16.20 14.18
N ASN A 529 47.67 16.85 13.18
CA ASN A 529 48.31 17.97 12.48
C ASN A 529 47.83 19.34 12.94
N LYS A 530 46.69 19.42 13.65
CA LYS A 530 46.13 20.66 14.20
C LYS A 530 45.88 21.76 13.15
N SER A 531 45.68 21.36 11.89
CA SER A 531 45.40 22.25 10.75
C SER A 531 44.42 21.62 9.76
N PHE A 532 43.67 22.48 9.07
CA PHE A 532 42.74 22.13 7.99
C PHE A 532 43.45 21.74 6.69
N ASP A 533 44.67 22.24 6.48
CA ASP A 533 45.39 22.08 5.20
C ASP A 533 45.68 20.61 4.90
N ASN A 534 45.81 19.80 5.95
CA ASN A 534 46.09 18.36 5.86
C ASN A 534 44.81 17.50 5.78
N VAL A 535 43.62 18.10 5.85
CA VAL A 535 42.37 17.39 5.57
C VAL A 535 42.22 17.23 4.06
N GLU A 536 41.86 16.03 3.61
CA GLU A 536 41.59 15.74 2.20
C GLU A 536 40.60 16.74 1.60
N GLU A 537 40.86 17.19 0.37
CA GLU A 537 40.08 18.23 -0.31
C GLU A 537 38.58 17.95 -0.31
N LYS A 538 38.18 16.71 -0.58
CA LYS A 538 36.78 16.26 -0.59
C LYS A 538 36.05 16.43 0.77
N ASN A 539 36.80 16.42 1.87
CA ASN A 539 36.31 16.48 3.25
C ASN A 539 36.59 17.84 3.92
N ARG A 540 37.37 18.71 3.26
CA ARG A 540 37.78 20.00 3.83
C ARG A 540 36.59 20.95 4.02
N LYS A 541 35.63 20.96 3.09
CA LYS A 541 34.43 21.81 3.16
C LYS A 541 33.63 21.54 4.44
N ILE A 542 33.32 20.28 4.73
CA ILE A 542 32.57 19.92 5.95
C ILE A 542 33.36 20.21 7.23
N ALA A 543 34.67 19.95 7.25
CA ALA A 543 35.52 20.27 8.39
C ALA A 543 35.55 21.78 8.68
N VAL A 544 35.67 22.60 7.64
CA VAL A 544 35.65 24.06 7.74
C VAL A 544 34.28 24.55 8.19
N THR A 545 33.18 24.08 7.59
CA THR A 545 31.82 24.46 7.98
C THR A 545 31.57 24.20 9.46
N LEU A 546 31.84 22.97 9.93
CA LEU A 546 31.56 22.56 11.31
C LEU A 546 32.46 23.25 12.35
N ILE A 547 33.58 23.85 11.97
CA ILE A 547 34.50 24.50 12.92
C ILE A 547 34.48 26.03 12.79
N LYS A 548 34.19 26.57 11.59
CA LYS A 548 34.33 27.99 11.27
C LYS A 548 33.05 28.78 11.13
N GLU A 549 31.97 28.14 10.71
CA GLU A 549 30.73 28.89 10.49
C GLU A 549 30.08 29.28 11.82
N LYS A 550 29.64 30.54 11.89
CA LYS A 550 29.02 31.14 13.08
C LYS A 550 27.88 30.28 13.63
N ALA A 551 27.01 29.78 12.76
CA ALA A 551 25.86 28.94 13.12
C ALA A 551 26.25 27.68 13.94
N TRP A 552 27.45 27.13 13.75
CA TRP A 552 27.94 25.97 14.50
C TRP A 552 28.66 26.35 15.79
N LEU A 553 29.28 27.53 15.83
CA LEU A 553 29.91 28.05 17.04
C LEU A 553 28.89 28.57 18.05
N GLU A 554 27.75 29.07 17.58
CA GLU A 554 26.62 29.53 18.42
C GLU A 554 26.08 28.45 19.35
N HIS A 555 26.31 27.16 19.05
CA HIS A 555 26.01 26.10 19.99
C HIS A 555 26.80 26.27 21.30
N PHE A 556 28.06 26.69 21.27
CA PHE A 556 28.95 26.72 22.44
C PHE A 556 28.87 28.01 23.27
N SER A 557 28.83 27.86 24.59
CA SER A 557 28.79 28.99 25.54
C SER A 557 30.08 29.80 25.57
N PHE A 558 31.21 29.25 25.11
CA PHE A 558 32.47 30.00 24.99
C PHE A 558 32.53 30.94 23.78
N TYR A 559 31.56 30.88 22.85
CA TYR A 559 31.50 31.78 21.70
C TYR A 559 30.54 32.93 22.00
N ASP A 560 31.04 34.16 21.88
CA ASP A 560 30.26 35.37 22.04
C ASP A 560 29.82 35.88 20.66
N SER A 561 28.56 35.66 20.31
CA SER A 561 28.01 36.03 18.99
C SER A 561 27.89 37.54 18.79
N SER A 562 27.93 38.33 19.87
CA SER A 562 27.84 39.79 19.85
C SER A 562 29.18 40.45 19.54
N THR A 563 30.27 39.92 20.10
CA THR A 563 31.64 40.41 19.83
C THR A 563 32.38 39.61 18.77
N ASN A 564 31.82 38.48 18.33
CA ASN A 564 32.44 37.52 17.40
C ASN A 564 33.79 36.99 17.92
N GLU A 565 33.86 36.72 19.22
CA GLU A 565 35.07 36.28 19.93
C GLU A 565 34.91 34.90 20.56
N ILE A 566 36.02 34.18 20.68
CA ILE A 566 36.12 32.93 21.42
C ILE A 566 36.78 33.18 22.78
N ILE A 567 36.09 32.79 23.85
CA ILE A 567 36.60 32.80 25.21
C ILE A 567 37.57 31.62 25.38
N ALA A 568 38.87 31.91 25.33
CA ALA A 568 39.89 30.88 25.50
C ALA A 568 40.27 30.62 26.95
N ASN A 569 40.26 31.66 27.79
CA ASN A 569 40.50 31.52 29.21
C ASN A 569 39.90 32.69 30.00
N THR A 570 38.86 32.40 30.76
CA THR A 570 38.16 33.33 31.67
C THR A 570 39.08 33.88 32.76
N LYS A 571 39.86 33.02 33.44
CA LYS A 571 40.80 33.42 34.51
C LYS A 571 41.88 34.40 34.03
N LYS A 572 42.37 34.25 32.80
CA LYS A 572 43.39 35.10 32.17
C LYS A 572 42.80 36.20 31.27
N LYS A 573 41.46 36.38 31.26
CA LYS A 573 40.72 37.29 30.37
C LYS A 573 41.16 37.19 28.89
N LYS A 574 41.50 35.97 28.44
CA LYS A 574 41.93 35.73 27.05
C LYS A 574 40.71 35.47 26.17
N LYS A 575 40.36 36.47 25.36
CA LYS A 575 39.45 36.35 24.23
C LYS A 575 40.23 36.51 22.93
N TYR A 576 39.78 35.83 21.87
CA TYR A 576 40.37 35.95 20.55
C TYR A 576 39.27 36.20 19.52
N PRO A 577 39.41 37.19 18.61
CA PRO A 577 38.57 37.28 17.43
C PRO A 577 38.62 35.98 16.64
N ILE A 578 37.50 35.60 16.01
CA ILE A 578 37.36 34.33 15.27
C ILE A 578 38.44 34.13 14.19
N GLU A 579 38.88 35.21 13.54
CA GLU A 579 39.90 35.17 12.48
C GLU A 579 41.29 34.82 13.03
N GLU A 580 41.58 35.26 14.25
CA GLU A 580 42.83 34.94 14.95
C GLU A 580 42.77 33.57 15.65
N TYR A 581 41.56 33.14 16.06
CA TYR A 581 41.30 31.92 16.82
C TYR A 581 41.92 30.68 16.15
N TYR A 582 41.76 30.53 14.83
CA TYR A 582 42.26 29.36 14.11
C TYR A 582 43.79 29.31 13.99
N ASN A 583 44.50 30.39 14.29
CA ASN A 583 45.95 30.51 14.07
C ASN A 583 46.79 30.42 15.36
N LYS A 584 46.19 30.53 16.56
CA LYS A 584 46.93 30.51 17.84
C LYS A 584 47.26 29.08 18.33
N LYS A 585 48.53 28.87 18.72
CA LYS A 585 49.12 27.56 19.09
C LYS A 585 48.32 26.79 20.16
N ASN A 586 47.91 27.43 21.26
CA ASN A 586 47.18 26.76 22.35
C ASN A 586 45.69 26.49 22.05
N VAL A 587 45.19 26.95 20.91
CA VAL A 587 43.76 26.95 20.57
C VAL A 587 43.50 26.01 19.40
N LYS A 588 44.46 25.88 18.46
CA LYS A 588 44.50 24.81 17.44
C LYS A 588 44.39 23.40 18.04
N ASP A 589 44.81 23.23 19.30
CA ASP A 589 44.73 21.96 20.05
C ASP A 589 43.29 21.48 20.30
N HIS A 590 42.27 22.32 20.10
CA HIS A 590 40.86 21.98 20.36
C HIS A 590 40.02 21.80 19.10
N LEU A 591 40.59 21.99 17.90
CA LEU A 591 39.84 21.92 16.63
C LEU A 591 39.18 20.55 16.42
N TYR A 592 39.90 19.47 16.71
CA TYR A 592 39.36 18.11 16.58
C TYR A 592 38.21 17.84 17.56
N LYS A 593 38.23 18.45 18.75
CA LYS A 593 37.15 18.33 19.75
C LYS A 593 35.89 19.04 19.27
N ILE A 594 36.03 20.28 18.82
CA ILE A 594 34.91 21.06 18.27
C ILE A 594 34.32 20.34 17.06
N PHE A 595 35.16 19.86 16.15
CA PHE A 595 34.72 19.06 15.02
C PHE A 595 33.93 17.83 15.47
N ALA A 596 34.46 17.05 16.42
CA ALA A 596 33.80 15.84 16.86
C ALA A 596 32.40 16.11 17.44
N ILE A 597 32.28 17.13 18.29
CA ILE A 597 31.01 17.54 18.89
C ILE A 597 30.02 18.01 17.81
N ASN A 598 30.45 18.93 16.93
CA ASN A 598 29.58 19.46 15.88
C ASN A 598 29.21 18.40 14.83
N TYR A 599 30.07 17.42 14.59
CA TYR A 599 29.77 16.29 13.72
C TYR A 599 28.67 15.40 14.31
N LEU A 600 28.70 15.11 15.61
CA LEU A 600 27.63 14.40 16.29
C LEU A 600 26.32 15.17 16.23
N ILE A 601 26.36 16.48 16.55
CA ILE A 601 25.20 17.37 16.46
C ILE A 601 24.60 17.32 15.06
N LEU A 602 25.42 17.40 14.01
CA LEU A 602 24.97 17.29 12.62
C LEU A 602 24.21 15.98 12.37
N GLN A 603 24.77 14.84 12.79
CA GLN A 603 24.13 13.53 12.55
C GLN A 603 22.80 13.41 13.32
N ILE A 604 22.76 13.82 14.59
CA ILE A 604 21.56 13.74 15.42
C ILE A 604 20.48 14.71 14.91
N LYS A 605 20.86 15.95 14.58
CA LYS A 605 19.98 16.97 14.02
C LYS A 605 19.31 16.47 12.74
N ASN A 606 20.10 15.91 11.82
CA ASN A 606 19.58 15.34 10.58
C ASN A 606 18.65 14.15 10.85
N LEU A 607 18.97 13.30 11.84
CA LEU A 607 18.14 12.14 12.16
C LEU A 607 16.76 12.55 12.71
N ILE A 608 16.72 13.49 13.65
CA ILE A 608 15.48 13.91 14.32
C ILE A 608 14.64 14.79 13.41
N LEU A 609 15.20 15.90 12.92
CA LEU A 609 14.44 16.91 12.18
C LEU A 609 13.95 16.36 10.84
N GLU A 610 14.83 15.73 10.06
CA GLU A 610 14.49 15.31 8.69
C GLU A 610 13.43 14.20 8.67
N ARG A 611 13.29 13.44 9.76
CA ARG A 611 12.37 12.30 9.87
C ARG A 611 11.06 12.63 10.59
N ALA A 612 11.00 13.75 11.32
CA ALA A 612 9.82 14.12 12.10
C ALA A 612 8.97 15.23 11.47
N ILE A 613 9.57 16.19 10.76
CA ILE A 613 8.87 17.39 10.25
C ILE A 613 7.58 17.08 9.48
N GLY A 614 6.48 17.69 9.91
CA GLY A 614 5.15 17.57 9.32
C GLY A 614 4.52 16.19 9.47
N SER A 615 4.91 15.42 10.49
CA SER A 615 4.41 14.07 10.77
C SER A 615 3.96 13.91 12.22
N ARG A 616 3.35 12.76 12.55
CA ARG A 616 2.96 12.41 13.94
C ARG A 616 4.16 12.34 14.90
N TRP A 617 5.38 12.15 14.38
CA TRP A 617 6.61 12.15 15.18
C TRP A 617 6.96 13.52 15.72
N GLU A 618 6.69 14.59 14.94
CA GLU A 618 6.89 15.97 15.40
C GLU A 618 6.06 16.24 16.65
N SER A 619 4.77 15.87 16.63
CA SER A 619 3.88 16.00 17.78
C SER A 619 4.31 15.16 18.98
N LEU A 620 4.75 13.91 18.75
CA LEU A 620 5.26 13.04 19.82
C LEU A 620 6.51 13.65 20.48
N ILE A 621 7.44 14.15 19.68
CA ILE A 621 8.70 14.72 20.16
C ILE A 621 8.43 16.01 20.94
N LEU A 622 7.62 16.92 20.39
CA LEU A 622 7.27 18.17 21.08
C LEU A 622 6.54 17.93 22.42
N LYS A 623 5.72 16.89 22.50
CA LYS A 623 4.97 16.56 23.72
C LYS A 623 5.85 15.98 24.85
N ASN A 624 6.93 15.27 24.49
CA ASN A 624 7.80 14.56 25.44
C ASN A 624 9.08 15.32 25.79
N LEU A 625 9.36 16.43 25.11
CA LEU A 625 10.50 17.29 25.41
C LEU A 625 10.08 18.51 26.21
N SER A 626 11.03 19.05 26.99
CA SER A 626 10.88 20.36 27.62
C SER A 626 10.65 21.46 26.58
N ASP A 627 9.91 22.50 26.98
CA ASP A 627 9.64 23.65 26.11
C ASP A 627 10.93 24.28 25.58
N ASP A 628 10.89 24.77 24.33
CA ASP A 628 12.01 25.38 23.61
C ASP A 628 13.26 24.51 23.35
N VAL A 629 13.24 23.20 23.67
CA VAL A 629 14.35 22.30 23.34
C VAL A 629 14.50 22.12 21.83
N ILE A 630 13.39 22.07 21.10
CA ILE A 630 13.40 21.88 19.65
C ILE A 630 12.43 22.84 18.96
N ASN A 631 12.90 23.47 17.89
CA ASN A 631 12.07 24.26 17.00
C ASN A 631 12.11 23.65 15.60
N PHE A 632 11.05 22.94 15.23
CA PHE A 632 10.95 22.27 13.93
C PHE A 632 10.81 23.25 12.75
N GLU A 633 10.23 24.44 12.97
CA GLU A 633 10.08 25.47 11.94
C GLU A 633 11.44 26.08 11.59
N GLN A 634 12.20 26.47 12.61
CA GLN A 634 13.56 27.03 12.45
C GLN A 634 14.62 25.95 12.20
N ARG A 635 14.27 24.67 12.40
CA ARG A 635 15.18 23.51 12.32
C ARG A 635 16.33 23.64 13.31
N GLU A 636 16.02 23.94 14.56
CA GLU A 636 16.99 24.16 15.61
C GLU A 636 16.73 23.24 16.80
N ILE A 637 17.82 22.80 17.43
CA ILE A 637 17.80 22.07 18.70
C ILE A 637 18.64 22.89 19.66
N ASN A 638 18.04 23.30 20.78
CA ASN A 638 18.72 24.02 21.83
C ASN A 638 19.38 23.03 22.80
N TRP A 639 20.60 22.63 22.45
CA TRP A 639 21.39 21.67 23.23
C TRP A 639 21.72 22.13 24.66
N ARG A 640 21.59 23.42 24.98
CA ARG A 640 21.84 23.97 26.33
C ARG A 640 20.66 23.79 27.29
N LYS A 641 19.47 23.50 26.75
CA LYS A 641 18.22 23.36 27.50
C LYS A 641 17.81 21.90 27.71
N LEU A 642 18.65 20.94 27.30
CA LEU A 642 18.34 19.52 27.48
C LEU A 642 18.33 19.18 28.98
N ASP A 643 17.19 18.70 29.49
CA ASP A 643 17.15 18.12 30.83
C ASP A 643 17.79 16.72 30.82
N GLU A 644 18.80 16.53 31.65
CA GLU A 644 19.53 15.26 31.76
C GLU A 644 18.62 14.07 32.14
N SER A 645 17.57 14.32 32.93
CA SER A 645 16.73 13.27 33.50
C SER A 645 15.59 12.80 32.59
N THR A 646 15.02 13.70 31.77
CA THR A 646 13.85 13.42 30.94
C THR A 646 14.14 13.51 29.44
N ASP A 647 14.68 14.62 28.95
CA ASP A 647 14.90 14.88 27.53
C ASP A 647 15.92 13.90 26.93
N ILE A 648 17.06 13.72 27.60
CA ILE A 648 18.13 12.81 27.14
C ILE A 648 17.64 11.36 27.10
N GLU A 649 16.87 10.95 28.10
CA GLU A 649 16.31 9.60 28.19
C GLU A 649 15.32 9.32 27.04
N PHE A 650 14.51 10.32 26.68
CA PHE A 650 13.60 10.22 25.55
C PHE A 650 14.33 10.26 24.20
N LEU A 651 15.23 11.23 23.99
CA LEU A 651 15.97 11.39 22.74
C LEU A 651 16.85 10.19 22.42
N SER A 652 17.52 9.60 23.41
CA SER A 652 18.36 8.43 23.18
C SER A 652 17.59 7.27 22.56
N LYS A 653 16.34 7.04 23.01
CA LYS A 653 15.42 6.04 22.47
C LYS A 653 14.94 6.39 21.07
N ILE A 654 14.52 7.63 20.83
CA ILE A 654 14.04 8.07 19.51
C ILE A 654 15.14 8.00 18.46
N ILE A 655 16.35 8.46 18.80
CA ILE A 655 17.53 8.39 17.94
C ILE A 655 17.83 6.93 17.59
N LEU A 656 17.88 6.05 18.59
CA LEU A 656 18.15 4.64 18.35
C LEU A 656 17.06 3.99 17.49
N GLN A 657 15.79 4.21 17.82
CA GLN A 657 14.68 3.65 17.04
C GLN A 657 14.75 4.10 15.59
N PHE A 658 15.05 5.38 15.32
CA PHE A 658 15.23 5.86 13.95
C PHE A 658 16.41 5.18 13.25
N LEU A 659 17.54 4.96 13.92
CA LEU A 659 18.68 4.26 13.32
C LEU A 659 18.39 2.78 12.99
N LEU A 660 17.59 2.10 13.81
CA LEU A 660 17.35 0.67 13.68
C LEU A 660 16.15 0.32 12.80
N ARG A 661 15.07 1.11 12.82
CA ARG A 661 13.85 0.80 12.07
C ARG A 661 13.98 1.05 10.57
N LYS A 662 13.16 0.38 9.76
CA LYS A 662 12.90 0.85 8.39
C LYS A 662 12.09 2.15 8.45
N ASN A 663 12.48 3.15 7.67
CA ASN A 663 11.71 4.39 7.60
C ASN A 663 10.62 4.30 6.51
N PRO A 664 9.45 4.92 6.72
CA PRO A 664 8.38 4.99 5.74
C PRO A 664 8.70 6.02 4.65
N SER A 665 9.62 5.67 3.74
CA SER A 665 9.93 6.49 2.57
C SER A 665 8.72 6.57 1.61
N PRO A 666 8.60 7.64 0.80
CA PRO A 666 7.58 7.72 -0.24
C PRO A 666 7.56 6.48 -1.15
N ALA A 667 8.73 5.99 -1.58
CA ALA A 667 8.86 4.78 -2.40
C ALA A 667 8.40 3.51 -1.66
N ARG A 668 8.74 3.36 -0.38
CA ARG A 668 8.38 2.18 0.41
C ARG A 668 6.88 2.14 0.74
N LEU A 669 6.29 3.29 1.11
CA LEU A 669 4.84 3.42 1.26
C LEU A 669 4.13 3.05 -0.04
N ARG A 670 4.68 3.49 -1.19
CA ARG A 670 4.16 3.12 -2.49
C ARG A 670 4.20 1.60 -2.74
N ARG A 671 5.30 0.97 -2.34
CA ARG A 671 5.50 -0.47 -2.50
C ARG A 671 4.59 -1.35 -1.67
N ILE A 672 4.18 -0.90 -0.48
CA ILE A 672 3.18 -1.63 0.34
C ILE A 672 1.91 -1.87 -0.47
N TRP A 673 1.36 -0.81 -1.04
CA TRP A 673 0.08 -0.89 -1.74
C TRP A 673 0.21 -1.53 -3.12
N GLU A 674 1.33 -1.33 -3.82
CA GLU A 674 1.60 -2.08 -5.05
C GLU A 674 1.69 -3.58 -4.79
N THR A 675 2.29 -3.99 -3.66
CA THR A 675 2.41 -5.40 -3.29
C THR A 675 1.03 -6.01 -2.99
N THR A 676 0.20 -5.35 -2.18
CA THR A 676 -1.15 -5.85 -1.86
C THR A 676 -2.08 -5.83 -3.08
N LYS A 677 -1.97 -4.81 -3.94
CA LYS A 677 -2.68 -4.78 -5.21
C LYS A 677 -2.24 -5.90 -6.14
N SER A 678 -0.93 -6.11 -6.28
CA SER A 678 -0.37 -7.19 -7.12
C SER A 678 -0.81 -8.57 -6.63
N PHE A 679 -0.96 -8.76 -5.31
CA PHE A 679 -1.53 -9.97 -4.74
C PHE A 679 -2.95 -10.23 -5.28
N PHE A 680 -3.86 -9.24 -5.21
CA PHE A 680 -5.22 -9.40 -5.73
C PHE A 680 -5.27 -9.51 -7.26
N GLU A 681 -4.47 -8.75 -8.00
CA GLU A 681 -4.36 -8.88 -9.46
C GLU A 681 -3.85 -10.27 -9.86
N ASN A 682 -2.93 -10.85 -9.09
CA ASN A 682 -2.43 -12.21 -9.30
C ASN A 682 -3.51 -13.25 -9.00
N LEU A 683 -4.32 -13.07 -7.94
CA LEU A 683 -5.49 -13.91 -7.68
C LEU A 683 -6.51 -13.84 -8.82
N GLU A 684 -6.85 -12.64 -9.30
CA GLU A 684 -7.77 -12.43 -10.43
C GLU A 684 -7.23 -13.07 -11.72
N LYS A 685 -5.93 -12.96 -12.00
CA LYS A 685 -5.29 -13.58 -13.17
C LYS A 685 -5.29 -15.12 -13.10
N LYS A 686 -5.10 -15.69 -11.90
CA LYS A 686 -5.02 -17.15 -11.68
C LYS A 686 -6.36 -17.79 -11.31
N LYS A 687 -7.44 -17.02 -11.18
CA LYS A 687 -8.74 -17.44 -10.63
C LYS A 687 -9.26 -18.77 -11.20
N SER A 688 -9.17 -19.00 -12.51
CA SER A 688 -9.72 -20.21 -13.14
C SER A 688 -8.97 -21.47 -12.69
N LYS A 689 -7.65 -21.35 -12.49
CA LYS A 689 -6.81 -22.41 -11.94
C LYS A 689 -7.02 -22.57 -10.42
N LEU A 690 -7.18 -21.47 -9.69
CA LEU A 690 -7.34 -21.48 -8.23
C LEU A 690 -8.70 -22.04 -7.79
N LEU A 691 -9.76 -21.69 -8.53
CA LEU A 691 -11.12 -22.18 -8.26
C LEU A 691 -11.30 -23.64 -8.74
N GLY A 692 -10.52 -24.08 -9.72
CA GLY A 692 -10.56 -25.45 -10.21
C GLY A 692 -11.84 -25.78 -10.98
N PHE A 693 -12.35 -24.83 -11.78
CA PHE A 693 -13.57 -25.05 -12.56
C PHE A 693 -13.38 -26.23 -13.53
N PRO A 694 -14.30 -27.21 -13.56
CA PRO A 694 -14.32 -28.23 -14.59
C PRO A 694 -14.46 -27.59 -15.98
N LYS A 695 -13.83 -28.20 -17.00
CA LYS A 695 -13.94 -27.70 -18.39
C LYS A 695 -15.39 -27.54 -18.85
N SER A 696 -16.27 -28.46 -18.45
CA SER A 696 -17.71 -28.39 -18.73
C SER A 696 -18.34 -27.11 -18.19
N ARG A 697 -18.00 -26.71 -16.96
CA ARG A 697 -18.56 -25.54 -16.28
C ARG A 697 -18.24 -24.22 -17.00
N CYS A 698 -17.12 -24.19 -17.72
CA CYS A 698 -16.65 -23.05 -18.50
C CYS A 698 -17.20 -23.04 -19.94
N GLN A 699 -18.20 -23.86 -20.28
CA GLN A 699 -18.75 -23.94 -21.64
C GLN A 699 -20.15 -23.30 -21.75
N ARG A 700 -20.34 -22.47 -22.77
CA ARG A 700 -21.63 -21.93 -23.20
C ARG A 700 -22.06 -22.62 -24.50
N LEU A 701 -23.33 -23.02 -24.56
CA LEU A 701 -23.94 -23.56 -25.78
C LEU A 701 -24.53 -22.44 -26.62
N TYR A 702 -24.39 -22.53 -27.94
CA TYR A 702 -25.07 -21.63 -28.87
C TYR A 702 -25.49 -22.32 -30.16
N TRP A 703 -26.56 -21.82 -30.79
CA TRP A 703 -27.15 -22.34 -32.02
C TRP A 703 -27.15 -21.25 -33.07
N GLU A 704 -26.65 -21.54 -34.26
CA GLU A 704 -26.65 -20.60 -35.39
C GLU A 704 -27.81 -20.86 -36.33
N ARG A 705 -28.15 -19.85 -37.15
CA ARG A 705 -29.20 -19.92 -38.18
C ARG A 705 -30.60 -20.21 -37.62
N VAL A 706 -30.86 -19.75 -36.39
CA VAL A 706 -32.17 -19.83 -35.74
C VAL A 706 -32.96 -18.56 -36.07
N ASN A 707 -34.04 -18.67 -36.83
CA ASN A 707 -34.76 -17.52 -37.37
C ASN A 707 -35.81 -16.96 -36.39
N ILE A 708 -35.35 -16.45 -35.24
CA ILE A 708 -36.20 -15.84 -34.21
C ILE A 708 -35.79 -14.38 -33.92
N PRO A 709 -36.73 -13.52 -33.52
CA PRO A 709 -36.41 -12.12 -33.19
C PRO A 709 -35.37 -11.99 -32.07
N ASP A 710 -34.57 -10.91 -32.10
CA ASP A 710 -33.65 -10.60 -31.03
C ASP A 710 -34.39 -10.41 -29.69
N GLY A 711 -33.91 -11.01 -28.60
CA GLY A 711 -34.53 -10.89 -27.28
C GLY A 711 -34.16 -11.99 -26.30
N GLU A 712 -34.79 -11.92 -25.12
CA GLU A 712 -34.68 -12.95 -24.08
C GLU A 712 -35.76 -14.02 -24.27
N TYR A 713 -35.35 -15.27 -24.13
CA TYR A 713 -36.20 -16.44 -24.24
C TYR A 713 -35.93 -17.41 -23.07
N ALA A 714 -36.85 -18.32 -22.82
CA ALA A 714 -36.74 -19.32 -21.78
C ALA A 714 -37.31 -20.69 -22.19
N ASP A 715 -36.80 -21.74 -21.55
CA ASP A 715 -37.42 -23.07 -21.46
C ASP A 715 -37.51 -23.45 -19.98
N GLY A 716 -38.67 -23.19 -19.38
CA GLY A 716 -38.85 -23.22 -17.93
C GLY A 716 -37.95 -22.18 -17.25
N ASP A 717 -37.08 -22.64 -16.35
CA ASP A 717 -36.11 -21.77 -15.67
C ASP A 717 -34.83 -21.53 -16.49
N ILE A 718 -34.62 -22.19 -17.64
CA ILE A 718 -33.40 -22.08 -18.45
C ILE A 718 -33.51 -20.88 -19.39
N LEU A 719 -32.57 -19.95 -19.30
CA LEU A 719 -32.60 -18.69 -20.04
C LEU A 719 -31.70 -18.71 -21.29
N PHE A 720 -32.18 -18.04 -22.34
CA PHE A 720 -31.52 -17.89 -23.63
C PHE A 720 -31.55 -16.44 -24.09
N TRP A 721 -30.55 -16.05 -24.88
CA TRP A 721 -30.50 -14.78 -25.57
C TRP A 721 -30.38 -14.98 -27.08
N ALA A 722 -31.31 -14.44 -27.86
CA ALA A 722 -31.24 -14.45 -29.31
C ALA A 722 -30.67 -13.13 -29.85
N LYS A 723 -29.69 -13.23 -30.76
CA LYS A 723 -29.14 -12.10 -31.49
C LYS A 723 -28.69 -12.50 -32.89
N ARG A 724 -29.13 -11.78 -33.93
CA ARG A 724 -28.65 -11.95 -35.32
C ARG A 724 -28.71 -13.41 -35.80
N ASN A 725 -29.85 -14.07 -35.58
CA ASN A 725 -30.07 -15.48 -35.89
C ASN A 725 -29.17 -16.48 -35.14
N THR A 726 -28.55 -16.05 -34.05
CA THR A 726 -27.82 -16.93 -33.12
C THR A 726 -28.50 -16.92 -31.77
N VAL A 727 -28.75 -18.09 -31.19
CA VAL A 727 -29.30 -18.23 -29.83
C VAL A 727 -28.21 -18.72 -28.91
N TYR A 728 -28.00 -18.03 -27.79
CA TYR A 728 -27.02 -18.36 -26.77
C TYR A 728 -27.72 -18.85 -25.52
N LEU A 729 -27.28 -19.97 -24.96
CA LEU A 729 -27.62 -20.36 -23.60
C LEU A 729 -26.98 -19.36 -22.63
N ILE A 730 -27.76 -18.69 -21.80
CA ILE A 730 -27.26 -17.73 -20.78
C ILE A 730 -27.52 -18.24 -19.36
N SER A 731 -27.60 -19.57 -19.22
CA SER A 731 -27.70 -20.30 -17.98
C SER A 731 -26.54 -21.27 -17.83
N SER A 732 -26.17 -21.59 -16.60
CA SER A 732 -25.15 -22.60 -16.30
C SER A 732 -25.49 -23.95 -16.96
N ILE A 733 -24.49 -24.61 -17.54
CA ILE A 733 -24.68 -25.93 -18.16
C ILE A 733 -25.13 -26.98 -17.14
N GLU A 734 -24.78 -26.81 -15.87
CA GLU A 734 -25.21 -27.68 -14.76
C GLU A 734 -26.75 -27.69 -14.61
N LYS A 735 -27.43 -26.61 -15.03
CA LYS A 735 -28.89 -26.48 -14.97
C LYS A 735 -29.60 -27.16 -16.15
N VAL A 736 -28.87 -27.48 -17.21
CA VAL A 736 -29.40 -28.23 -18.37
C VAL A 736 -29.73 -29.67 -17.98
N GLY A 737 -28.92 -30.27 -17.09
CA GLY A 737 -29.07 -31.66 -16.67
C GLY A 737 -28.98 -32.62 -17.86
N ASN A 738 -29.93 -33.55 -17.94
CA ASN A 738 -29.98 -34.61 -18.96
C ASN A 738 -30.96 -34.29 -20.12
N LYS A 739 -31.28 -33.01 -20.37
CA LYS A 739 -32.16 -32.64 -21.50
C LYS A 739 -31.45 -32.89 -22.85
N ASP A 740 -32.20 -33.35 -23.86
CA ASP A 740 -31.69 -33.50 -25.24
C ASP A 740 -32.06 -32.31 -26.15
N SER A 741 -33.10 -31.55 -25.77
CA SER A 741 -33.62 -30.41 -26.52
C SER A 741 -34.31 -29.38 -25.63
N PHE A 742 -34.48 -28.16 -26.12
CA PHE A 742 -35.15 -27.04 -25.46
C PHE A 742 -36.33 -26.54 -26.28
N GLU A 743 -37.45 -26.25 -25.62
CA GLU A 743 -38.63 -25.62 -26.22
C GLU A 743 -38.63 -24.13 -25.88
N ILE A 744 -38.21 -23.32 -26.85
CA ILE A 744 -37.91 -21.89 -26.63
C ILE A 744 -39.21 -21.08 -26.67
N LYS A 745 -39.45 -20.33 -25.58
CA LYS A 745 -40.59 -19.43 -25.40
C LYS A 745 -40.12 -18.02 -25.09
N LYS A 746 -40.90 -17.01 -25.47
CA LYS A 746 -40.55 -15.61 -25.19
C LYS A 746 -40.92 -15.27 -23.75
N ILE A 747 -40.02 -14.63 -22.99
CA ILE A 747 -40.25 -14.34 -21.55
C ILE A 747 -41.52 -13.50 -21.30
N ASP A 748 -41.85 -12.60 -22.21
CA ASP A 748 -43.03 -11.73 -22.09
C ASP A 748 -44.34 -12.41 -22.55
N ASP A 749 -44.26 -13.62 -23.14
CA ASP A 749 -45.40 -14.39 -23.65
C ASP A 749 -45.12 -15.90 -23.58
N ASP A 750 -45.35 -16.47 -22.40
CA ASP A 750 -45.12 -17.89 -22.07
C ASP A 750 -46.07 -18.88 -22.78
N THR A 751 -47.02 -18.37 -23.56
CA THR A 751 -48.08 -19.19 -24.19
C THR A 751 -47.70 -19.71 -25.58
N HIS A 752 -46.80 -19.04 -26.28
CA HIS A 752 -46.43 -19.39 -27.65
C HIS A 752 -45.04 -20.05 -27.73
N PHE A 753 -45.06 -21.32 -28.14
CA PHE A 753 -43.85 -22.03 -28.59
C PHE A 753 -43.29 -21.35 -29.83
N VAL A 754 -42.00 -21.01 -29.80
CA VAL A 754 -41.32 -20.32 -30.91
C VAL A 754 -40.55 -21.30 -31.77
N GLU A 755 -39.64 -22.08 -31.19
CA GLU A 755 -38.70 -22.96 -31.90
C GLU A 755 -38.16 -24.06 -30.97
N LYS A 756 -37.73 -25.20 -31.53
CA LYS A 756 -37.08 -26.29 -30.77
C LYS A 756 -35.60 -26.37 -31.08
N LEU A 757 -34.75 -26.32 -30.05
CA LEU A 757 -33.29 -26.39 -30.17
C LEU A 757 -32.77 -27.73 -29.65
N TYR A 758 -32.02 -28.48 -30.46
CA TYR A 758 -31.42 -29.74 -30.02
C TYR A 758 -29.97 -29.54 -29.58
N ILE A 759 -29.55 -30.19 -28.49
CA ILE A 759 -28.18 -30.04 -27.96
C ILE A 759 -27.13 -30.58 -28.93
N LYS A 760 -27.44 -31.64 -29.68
CA LYS A 760 -26.55 -32.21 -30.69
C LYS A 760 -26.15 -31.21 -31.79
N ASP A 761 -26.99 -30.20 -32.03
CA ASP A 761 -26.79 -29.16 -33.04
C ASP A 761 -26.15 -27.90 -32.43
N ALA A 762 -25.83 -27.92 -31.13
CA ALA A 762 -25.23 -26.81 -30.43
C ALA A 762 -23.72 -26.72 -30.65
N ASN A 763 -23.24 -25.53 -30.95
CA ASN A 763 -21.83 -25.19 -30.85
C ASN A 763 -21.46 -24.86 -29.40
N LYS A 764 -20.16 -24.92 -29.09
CA LYS A 764 -19.61 -24.61 -27.77
C LYS A 764 -18.64 -23.45 -27.85
N GLU A 765 -18.74 -22.52 -26.91
CA GLU A 765 -17.74 -21.48 -26.67
C GLU A 765 -17.32 -21.49 -25.20
N GLU A 766 -16.06 -21.12 -24.92
CA GLU A 766 -15.56 -21.03 -23.55
C GLU A 766 -15.91 -19.68 -22.93
N TYR A 767 -16.18 -19.65 -21.62
CA TYR A 767 -16.35 -18.43 -20.83
C TYR A 767 -15.87 -18.65 -19.39
N GLU A 768 -15.66 -17.56 -18.63
CA GLU A 768 -15.26 -17.65 -17.23
C GLU A 768 -16.50 -17.50 -16.31
N PRO A 769 -16.86 -18.53 -15.50
CA PRO A 769 -18.02 -18.51 -14.60
C PRO A 769 -17.73 -17.72 -13.31
N PHE A 770 -17.35 -16.46 -13.47
CA PHE A 770 -17.12 -15.49 -12.40
C PHE A 770 -17.57 -14.10 -12.84
N PHE A 771 -17.84 -13.23 -11.86
CA PHE A 771 -18.07 -11.82 -12.12
C PHE A 771 -17.36 -10.95 -11.08
N THR A 772 -16.60 -9.94 -11.52
CA THR A 772 -15.93 -9.03 -10.59
C THR A 772 -16.81 -7.83 -10.23
N ILE A 773 -17.14 -7.66 -8.96
CA ILE A 773 -17.93 -6.52 -8.47
C ILE A 773 -17.04 -5.27 -8.41
N LEU A 774 -15.96 -5.35 -7.64
CA LEU A 774 -14.94 -4.30 -7.50
C LEU A 774 -13.63 -4.88 -8.03
N SER A 775 -13.01 -4.23 -9.03
CA SER A 775 -11.68 -4.63 -9.51
C SER A 775 -10.62 -4.55 -8.41
N PRO A 776 -9.55 -5.36 -8.47
CA PRO A 776 -8.46 -5.31 -7.49
C PRO A 776 -7.97 -3.89 -7.17
N THR A 777 -8.12 -3.50 -5.91
CA THR A 777 -7.49 -2.32 -5.31
C THR A 777 -6.38 -2.76 -4.36
N PRO A 778 -5.56 -1.85 -3.82
CA PRO A 778 -4.60 -2.22 -2.78
C PRO A 778 -5.22 -2.76 -1.49
N VAL A 779 -6.50 -2.45 -1.25
CA VAL A 779 -7.20 -2.81 -0.01
C VAL A 779 -8.07 -4.04 -0.24
N SER A 780 -8.77 -4.14 -1.38
CA SER A 780 -9.73 -5.22 -1.57
C SER A 780 -10.02 -5.62 -3.01
N TRP A 781 -10.62 -6.80 -3.15
CA TRP A 781 -11.19 -7.34 -4.37
C TRP A 781 -12.56 -7.97 -4.04
N GLN A 782 -13.57 -7.72 -4.88
CA GLN A 782 -14.90 -8.30 -4.70
C GLN A 782 -15.37 -9.02 -5.95
N LEU A 783 -15.97 -10.20 -5.78
CA LEU A 783 -16.37 -11.06 -6.88
C LEU A 783 -17.62 -11.89 -6.55
N ILE A 784 -18.21 -12.47 -7.58
CA ILE A 784 -19.30 -13.45 -7.53
C ILE A 784 -18.82 -14.73 -8.20
N ILE A 785 -19.04 -15.86 -7.54
CA ILE A 785 -18.74 -17.20 -8.06
C ILE A 785 -19.90 -18.16 -7.71
N PRO A 786 -19.97 -19.35 -8.34
CA PRO A 786 -20.85 -20.41 -7.87
C PRO A 786 -20.45 -20.84 -6.46
N ALA A 787 -21.45 -21.00 -5.58
CA ALA A 787 -21.19 -21.14 -4.14
C ALA A 787 -20.36 -22.40 -3.81
N GLU A 788 -20.52 -23.48 -4.56
CA GLU A 788 -19.76 -24.73 -4.41
C GLU A 788 -18.23 -24.58 -4.50
N TYR A 789 -17.71 -23.51 -5.13
CA TYR A 789 -16.26 -23.26 -5.25
C TYR A 789 -15.69 -22.36 -4.14
N VAL A 790 -16.50 -21.93 -3.17
CA VAL A 790 -16.03 -21.15 -2.01
C VAL A 790 -14.91 -21.88 -1.24
N PRO A 791 -14.99 -23.20 -0.95
CA PRO A 791 -13.91 -23.95 -0.32
C PRO A 791 -12.55 -23.79 -1.03
N ASN A 792 -12.54 -23.99 -2.35
CA ASN A 792 -11.33 -23.90 -3.18
C ASN A 792 -10.74 -22.48 -3.15
N LEU A 793 -11.59 -21.46 -3.11
CA LEU A 793 -11.14 -20.07 -2.98
C LEU A 793 -10.44 -19.83 -1.65
N ILE A 794 -11.03 -20.25 -0.52
CA ILE A 794 -10.45 -20.03 0.82
C ILE A 794 -9.05 -20.66 0.89
N GLU A 795 -8.92 -21.91 0.46
CA GLU A 795 -7.64 -22.62 0.46
C GLU A 795 -6.60 -21.97 -0.47
N SER A 796 -7.02 -21.61 -1.68
CA SER A 796 -6.16 -20.93 -2.65
C SER A 796 -5.66 -19.56 -2.17
N VAL A 797 -6.56 -18.76 -1.58
CA VAL A 797 -6.22 -17.45 -1.03
C VAL A 797 -5.27 -17.59 0.14
N LYS A 798 -5.49 -18.55 1.04
CA LYS A 798 -4.59 -18.88 2.15
C LYS A 798 -3.17 -19.20 1.64
N ASN A 799 -3.07 -20.09 0.67
CA ASN A 799 -1.78 -20.53 0.11
C ASN A 799 -1.03 -19.42 -0.62
N GLU A 800 -1.72 -18.58 -1.40
CA GLU A 800 -1.09 -17.42 -2.04
C GLU A 800 -0.69 -16.35 -1.02
N TYR A 801 -1.47 -16.14 0.05
CA TYR A 801 -1.12 -15.18 1.10
C TYR A 801 0.22 -15.56 1.73
N TYR A 802 0.44 -16.84 2.04
CA TYR A 802 1.70 -17.30 2.64
C TYR A 802 2.92 -17.07 1.74
N LYS A 803 2.77 -17.19 0.42
CA LYS A 803 3.87 -16.89 -0.52
C LYS A 803 4.27 -15.42 -0.48
N TYR A 804 3.30 -14.51 -0.36
CA TYR A 804 3.54 -13.07 -0.38
C TYR A 804 3.94 -12.49 0.98
N PHE A 805 3.31 -12.94 2.06
CA PHE A 805 3.28 -12.20 3.33
C PHE A 805 3.77 -13.01 4.54
N LYS A 806 4.43 -14.17 4.35
CA LYS A 806 4.86 -15.03 5.46
C LYS A 806 5.60 -14.31 6.60
N TRP A 807 6.49 -13.36 6.29
CA TRP A 807 7.28 -12.66 7.32
C TRP A 807 6.48 -11.62 8.11
N VAL A 808 5.29 -11.27 7.64
CA VAL A 808 4.37 -10.36 8.34
C VAL A 808 3.07 -11.05 8.69
N TYR A 809 3.04 -12.39 8.63
CA TYR A 809 1.92 -13.17 9.09
C TYR A 809 1.66 -12.87 10.57
N GLY A 810 0.42 -12.47 10.87
CA GLY A 810 0.06 -11.94 12.19
C GLY A 810 0.17 -10.42 12.34
N LYS A 811 0.49 -9.66 11.28
CA LYS A 811 0.51 -8.18 11.24
C LYS A 811 -0.24 -7.55 10.07
N LEU A 812 -0.43 -8.27 8.96
CA LEU A 812 -1.20 -7.79 7.80
C LEU A 812 -2.41 -8.70 7.58
N PRO A 813 -3.48 -8.58 8.37
CA PRO A 813 -4.60 -9.52 8.31
C PRO A 813 -5.39 -9.35 7.00
N LEU A 814 -5.68 -10.48 6.35
CA LEU A 814 -6.62 -10.59 5.23
C LEU A 814 -7.96 -11.14 5.74
N HIS A 815 -9.05 -10.45 5.38
CA HIS A 815 -10.42 -10.85 5.67
C HIS A 815 -11.10 -11.43 4.43
N ILE A 816 -11.73 -12.58 4.56
CA ILE A 816 -12.57 -13.23 3.55
C ILE A 816 -14.03 -13.20 4.03
N GLY A 817 -14.83 -12.30 3.47
CA GLY A 817 -16.27 -12.23 3.75
C GLY A 817 -17.08 -12.91 2.65
N ILE A 818 -17.94 -13.85 3.01
CA ILE A 818 -18.74 -14.64 2.06
C ILE A 818 -20.23 -14.43 2.33
N VAL A 819 -20.99 -14.04 1.32
CA VAL A 819 -22.45 -13.94 1.38
C VAL A 819 -23.04 -14.84 0.31
N VAL A 820 -23.78 -15.86 0.74
CA VAL A 820 -24.46 -16.77 -0.18
C VAL A 820 -25.93 -16.40 -0.26
N GLN A 821 -26.46 -16.37 -1.48
CA GLN A 821 -27.88 -16.19 -1.73
C GLN A 821 -28.34 -17.06 -2.90
N ASN A 822 -29.65 -17.27 -3.01
CA ASN A 822 -30.21 -17.81 -4.24
C ASN A 822 -30.07 -16.77 -5.37
N TYR A 823 -29.69 -17.20 -6.58
CA TYR A 823 -29.45 -16.29 -7.71
C TYR A 823 -30.70 -15.48 -8.11
N LYS A 824 -31.92 -16.00 -7.86
CA LYS A 824 -33.19 -15.30 -8.12
C LYS A 824 -33.45 -14.17 -7.12
N LYS A 825 -32.70 -14.09 -6.00
CA LYS A 825 -32.87 -12.98 -5.05
C LYS A 825 -32.30 -11.69 -5.63
N PRO A 826 -32.92 -10.53 -5.34
CA PRO A 826 -32.42 -9.24 -5.81
C PRO A 826 -30.96 -9.00 -5.38
N LEU A 827 -30.09 -8.73 -6.36
CA LEU A 827 -28.64 -8.64 -6.16
C LEU A 827 -28.25 -7.59 -5.11
N TYR A 828 -28.96 -6.46 -5.05
CA TYR A 828 -28.69 -5.39 -4.09
C TYR A 828 -28.79 -5.86 -2.62
N VAL A 829 -29.57 -6.91 -2.32
CA VAL A 829 -29.67 -7.48 -0.97
C VAL A 829 -28.35 -8.15 -0.60
N GLY A 830 -27.81 -8.97 -1.50
CA GLY A 830 -26.49 -9.58 -1.37
C GLY A 830 -25.38 -8.54 -1.30
N LEU A 831 -25.40 -7.50 -2.13
CA LEU A 831 -24.38 -6.44 -2.11
C LEU A 831 -24.36 -5.65 -0.79
N LYS A 832 -25.53 -5.33 -0.23
CA LYS A 832 -25.62 -4.69 1.10
C LYS A 832 -25.12 -5.59 2.21
N ALA A 833 -25.42 -6.89 2.16
CA ALA A 833 -24.85 -7.86 3.08
C ALA A 833 -23.32 -7.97 2.91
N LEU A 834 -22.83 -7.93 1.67
CA LEU A 834 -21.40 -7.96 1.36
C LEU A 834 -20.68 -6.73 1.94
N ARG A 835 -21.27 -5.53 1.83
CA ARG A 835 -20.71 -4.33 2.45
C ARG A 835 -20.61 -4.44 3.97
N ARG A 836 -21.61 -5.03 4.61
CA ARG A 836 -21.62 -5.23 6.07
C ARG A 836 -20.60 -6.27 6.51
N ILE A 837 -20.45 -7.37 5.76
CA ILE A 837 -19.52 -8.45 6.14
C ILE A 837 -18.05 -8.01 6.03
N ARG A 838 -17.75 -6.98 5.24
CA ARG A 838 -16.40 -6.36 5.14
C ARG A 838 -15.87 -5.73 6.42
N ARG A 839 -16.72 -5.54 7.44
CA ARG A 839 -16.35 -5.01 8.76
C ARG A 839 -15.60 -3.67 8.73
N ASP A 840 -15.92 -2.78 7.79
CA ASP A 840 -15.21 -1.51 7.55
C ASP A 840 -15.20 -0.53 8.74
N PHE A 841 -16.09 -0.70 9.72
CA PHE A 841 -16.21 0.18 10.90
C PHE A 841 -15.60 -0.41 12.19
N GLN A 842 -14.81 -1.47 12.10
CA GLN A 842 -14.11 -2.02 13.27
C GLN A 842 -12.80 -1.26 13.53
N LYS A 843 -12.46 -1.07 14.81
CA LYS A 843 -11.18 -0.47 15.19
C LYS A 843 -10.06 -1.46 14.99
N TRP A 844 -8.86 -0.98 14.70
CA TRP A 844 -7.68 -1.80 14.51
C TRP A 844 -7.39 -2.68 15.74
N GLU A 845 -7.51 -2.10 16.93
CA GLU A 845 -7.25 -2.77 18.21
C GLU A 845 -8.26 -3.88 18.51
N ASP A 846 -9.45 -3.84 17.92
CA ASP A 846 -10.48 -4.87 18.10
C ASP A 846 -10.16 -6.14 17.29
N LEU A 847 -9.22 -6.07 16.35
CA LEU A 847 -8.85 -7.19 15.47
C LEU A 847 -7.77 -8.10 16.08
N LYS A 848 -7.01 -7.62 17.08
CA LYS A 848 -5.90 -8.38 17.67
C LYS A 848 -6.36 -9.41 18.69
N LYS A 849 -5.62 -10.50 18.79
CA LYS A 849 -5.79 -11.55 19.79
C LYS A 849 -4.48 -11.82 20.50
N LYS A 850 -4.54 -12.36 21.71
CA LYS A 850 -3.37 -12.91 22.40
C LYS A 850 -3.08 -14.30 21.83
N ILE A 851 -1.81 -14.59 21.58
CA ILE A 851 -1.35 -15.91 21.17
C ILE A 851 -0.09 -16.28 21.94
N THR A 852 0.04 -17.55 22.32
CA THR A 852 1.30 -18.06 22.88
C THR A 852 2.33 -18.17 21.76
N VAL A 853 3.61 -17.97 22.07
CA VAL A 853 4.67 -18.11 21.07
C VAL A 853 4.75 -19.54 20.53
N GLY A 854 4.47 -20.56 21.34
CA GLY A 854 4.42 -21.96 20.88
C GLY A 854 3.37 -22.17 19.78
N ASP A 855 2.13 -21.70 20.01
CA ASP A 855 1.07 -21.76 19.02
C ASP A 855 1.40 -20.91 17.78
N PHE A 856 2.01 -19.74 18.00
CA PHE A 856 2.37 -18.84 16.91
C PHE A 856 3.45 -19.46 16.01
N LYS A 857 4.51 -20.04 16.59
CA LYS A 857 5.55 -20.78 15.85
C LYS A 857 4.96 -21.94 15.07
N SER A 858 4.00 -22.67 15.64
CA SER A 858 3.29 -23.76 14.94
C SER A 858 2.57 -23.25 13.68
N ARG A 859 1.83 -22.13 13.79
CA ARG A 859 1.16 -21.49 12.65
C ARG A 859 2.15 -20.92 11.63
N GLN A 860 3.24 -20.29 12.08
CA GLN A 860 4.30 -19.80 11.21
C GLN A 860 4.99 -20.94 10.46
N LYS A 861 5.19 -22.10 11.08
CA LYS A 861 5.73 -23.29 10.43
C LYS A 861 4.78 -23.83 9.36
N HIS A 862 3.48 -23.85 9.63
CA HIS A 862 2.46 -24.21 8.64
C HIS A 862 2.50 -23.24 7.44
N ALA A 863 2.60 -21.93 7.70
CA ALA A 863 2.78 -20.92 6.65
C ALA A 863 4.13 -21.03 5.92
N GLY A 864 5.19 -21.49 6.60
CA GLY A 864 6.57 -21.56 6.12
C GLY A 864 6.91 -22.80 5.29
N CYS A 865 6.10 -23.86 5.33
CA CYS A 865 6.33 -25.11 4.58
C CYS A 865 6.36 -24.92 3.04
N CYS A 866 5.97 -23.75 2.53
CA CYS A 866 5.79 -23.48 1.10
C CYS A 866 7.01 -22.88 0.37
N CYS A 867 8.12 -22.48 1.03
CA CYS A 867 9.24 -21.77 0.36
C CYS A 867 10.63 -22.03 0.99
N SER A 868 11.60 -22.47 0.17
CA SER A 868 12.94 -22.96 0.57
C SER A 868 14.10 -21.94 0.51
N CYS A 869 13.85 -20.63 0.45
CA CYS A 869 14.86 -19.64 -0.02
C CYS A 869 15.17 -18.46 0.94
N ASP A 870 15.20 -18.64 2.27
CA ASP A 870 15.62 -17.56 3.18
C ASP A 870 17.11 -17.61 3.53
N GLU A 871 17.96 -17.03 2.69
CA GLU A 871 19.44 -17.02 2.86
C GLU A 871 19.95 -15.86 3.75
N ASN A 872 19.10 -14.88 4.08
CA ASN A 872 19.46 -13.64 4.81
C ASN A 872 18.70 -13.46 6.13
N ASN A 873 18.05 -14.52 6.64
CA ASN A 873 17.33 -14.49 7.92
C ASN A 873 16.28 -13.36 8.00
N SER A 874 15.44 -13.29 6.96
CA SER A 874 14.45 -12.21 6.78
C SER A 874 13.53 -12.05 7.97
N GLU A 875 13.27 -13.13 8.71
CA GLU A 875 12.46 -13.10 9.93
C GLU A 875 12.90 -12.03 10.93
N GLN A 876 14.21 -11.87 11.17
CA GLN A 876 14.72 -10.90 12.15
C GLN A 876 14.47 -9.44 11.75
N TYR A 877 14.27 -9.19 10.47
CA TYR A 877 14.08 -7.85 9.92
C TYR A 877 12.61 -7.48 9.75
N TYR A 878 11.75 -8.47 9.49
CA TYR A 878 10.35 -8.24 9.15
C TYR A 878 9.35 -8.72 10.20
N SER A 879 9.74 -9.62 11.11
CA SER A 879 8.83 -10.34 12.03
C SER A 879 8.94 -9.91 13.50
N LEU A 880 9.09 -8.61 13.78
CA LEU A 880 8.90 -8.11 15.15
C LEU A 880 7.41 -7.96 15.46
N PHE A 881 6.97 -8.52 16.57
CA PHE A 881 5.58 -8.50 17.05
C PHE A 881 5.48 -7.85 18.42
N GLU A 882 4.36 -7.16 18.67
CA GLU A 882 4.06 -6.52 19.95
C GLU A 882 3.83 -7.58 21.04
N ARG A 883 4.56 -7.48 22.16
CA ARG A 883 4.37 -8.33 23.32
C ARG A 883 3.08 -7.97 24.04
N ALA A 884 2.33 -8.99 24.46
CA ALA A 884 1.10 -8.86 25.25
C ALA A 884 1.29 -9.26 26.72
N ASP A 885 2.48 -9.75 27.07
CA ASP A 885 2.93 -10.03 28.43
C ASP A 885 3.77 -8.86 29.00
N ALA A 886 4.10 -8.94 30.29
CA ALA A 886 4.89 -7.91 30.98
C ALA A 886 6.42 -8.05 30.78
N VAL A 887 6.86 -8.93 29.87
CA VAL A 887 8.28 -9.23 29.68
C VAL A 887 8.97 -8.08 28.94
N GLN A 888 10.03 -7.55 29.54
CA GLN A 888 10.81 -6.41 29.02
C GLN A 888 12.01 -6.88 28.20
N ARG A 889 11.75 -7.41 27.00
CA ARG A 889 12.79 -7.95 26.11
C ARG A 889 12.52 -7.61 24.66
N GLY A 890 13.59 -7.52 23.88
CA GLY A 890 13.57 -7.15 22.47
C GLY A 890 13.82 -5.66 22.32
N TYR A 891 12.90 -4.97 21.63
CA TYR A 891 12.97 -3.54 21.40
C TYR A 891 11.82 -2.80 22.09
N ALA A 892 12.11 -1.75 22.87
CA ALA A 892 11.10 -0.88 23.46
C ALA A 892 10.85 0.33 22.55
N PHE A 893 9.96 0.18 21.57
CA PHE A 893 9.71 1.17 20.52
C PHE A 893 8.35 1.84 20.65
N TYR A 894 8.26 3.07 20.14
CA TYR A 894 6.99 3.71 19.85
C TYR A 894 6.45 3.12 18.54
N LEU A 895 5.60 2.10 18.64
CA LEU A 895 4.95 1.49 17.47
C LEU A 895 3.88 2.43 16.89
N TYR A 896 3.11 3.08 17.77
CA TYR A 896 2.03 4.02 17.44
C TYR A 896 2.37 5.41 18.01
N PRO A 897 3.00 6.33 17.23
CA PRO A 897 3.40 7.65 17.71
C PRO A 897 2.25 8.51 18.26
N SER A 898 1.00 8.21 17.88
CA SER A 898 -0.19 8.88 18.40
C SER A 898 -0.53 8.54 19.85
N ASN A 899 -0.11 7.37 20.34
CA ASN A 899 -0.55 6.82 21.63
C ASN A 899 0.41 7.17 22.77
N ASP A 900 1.54 7.81 22.46
CA ASP A 900 2.56 8.26 23.43
C ASP A 900 3.10 7.14 24.34
N ALA A 901 2.91 5.89 23.95
CA ALA A 901 3.25 4.72 24.74
C ALA A 901 4.21 3.84 23.95
N LYS A 902 5.29 3.43 24.61
CA LYS A 902 6.20 2.41 24.10
C LYS A 902 5.60 1.04 24.31
N VAL A 903 5.91 0.15 23.37
CA VAL A 903 5.60 -1.27 23.48
C VAL A 903 6.89 -2.07 23.30
N TRP A 904 6.96 -3.21 23.97
CA TRP A 904 8.02 -4.18 23.71
C TRP A 904 7.67 -4.97 22.46
N ILE A 905 8.60 -5.05 21.51
CA ILE A 905 8.48 -5.85 20.30
C ILE A 905 9.63 -6.85 20.21
N ASP A 906 9.35 -8.06 19.76
CA ASP A 906 10.34 -9.12 19.65
C ASP A 906 9.96 -10.13 18.56
N THR A 907 10.90 -11.01 18.22
CA THR A 907 10.67 -12.14 17.31
C THR A 907 10.15 -13.35 18.08
N THR A 908 9.43 -14.24 17.40
CA THR A 908 8.99 -15.51 17.99
C THR A 908 10.18 -16.45 18.26
N GLN A 909 11.20 -16.46 17.40
CA GLN A 909 12.38 -17.33 17.54
C GLN A 909 13.18 -17.07 18.81
N ASN A 910 13.35 -15.80 19.18
CA ASN A 910 14.08 -15.45 20.39
C ASN A 910 13.25 -15.65 21.66
N SER A 911 11.99 -16.09 21.55
CA SER A 911 11.01 -16.16 22.64
C SER A 911 10.72 -17.57 23.15
N ASN A 912 10.38 -17.64 24.44
CA ASN A 912 9.95 -18.87 25.07
C ASN A 912 8.52 -19.20 24.61
N ASP A 913 8.16 -20.47 24.49
CA ASP A 913 6.85 -20.86 23.94
C ASP A 913 5.66 -20.40 24.80
N LYS A 914 5.89 -20.08 26.08
CA LYS A 914 4.90 -19.53 27.02
C LYS A 914 4.73 -18.01 26.93
N ASP A 915 5.64 -17.31 26.25
CA ASP A 915 5.54 -15.87 26.03
C ASP A 915 4.27 -15.56 25.22
N ILE A 916 3.71 -14.36 25.39
CA ILE A 916 2.42 -14.00 24.78
C ILE A 916 2.57 -12.76 23.91
N PHE A 917 2.17 -12.85 22.65
CA PHE A 917 2.18 -11.73 21.70
C PHE A 917 0.76 -11.32 21.29
N TRP A 918 0.64 -10.07 20.86
CA TRP A 918 -0.51 -9.62 20.07
C TRP A 918 -0.36 -10.09 18.63
N PHE A 919 -1.45 -10.64 18.11
CA PHE A 919 -1.52 -11.29 16.81
C PHE A 919 -2.76 -10.84 16.05
N TYR A 920 -2.59 -10.46 14.79
CA TYR A 920 -3.67 -10.06 13.89
C TYR A 920 -3.96 -11.22 12.90
N PRO A 921 -4.98 -12.06 13.17
CA PRO A 921 -5.28 -13.22 12.34
C PRO A 921 -5.80 -12.83 10.96
N ASN A 922 -5.45 -13.63 9.95
CA ASN A 922 -6.27 -13.72 8.74
C ASN A 922 -7.61 -14.34 9.15
N THR A 923 -8.73 -13.85 8.62
CA THR A 923 -10.04 -14.35 9.04
C THR A 923 -10.98 -14.64 7.88
N PHE A 924 -11.93 -15.55 8.09
CA PHE A 924 -13.07 -15.74 7.20
C PHE A 924 -14.40 -15.68 7.96
N ASP A 925 -15.43 -15.19 7.28
CA ASP A 925 -16.81 -15.10 7.77
C ASP A 925 -17.76 -15.46 6.64
N PHE A 926 -18.94 -15.96 6.99
CA PHE A 926 -19.96 -16.32 6.03
C PHE A 926 -21.36 -16.04 6.55
N GLU A 927 -22.28 -15.71 5.64
CA GLU A 927 -23.70 -15.57 5.92
C GLU A 927 -24.54 -16.09 4.75
N PHE A 928 -25.64 -16.80 5.05
CA PHE A 928 -26.59 -17.25 4.04
C PHE A 928 -27.90 -16.50 4.15
N LEU A 929 -28.25 -15.81 3.07
CA LEU A 929 -29.46 -15.02 2.99
C LEU A 929 -30.64 -15.92 2.63
N ASP A 930 -31.15 -16.70 3.59
CA ASP A 930 -32.41 -17.46 3.45
C ASP A 930 -33.63 -16.52 3.42
N SER A 931 -33.56 -15.38 4.12
CA SER A 931 -34.49 -14.26 4.07
C SER A 931 -33.76 -12.94 3.81
N ASN A 932 -34.49 -11.92 3.35
CA ASN A 932 -33.89 -10.59 3.16
C ASN A 932 -33.41 -9.98 4.49
N ALA A 933 -34.06 -10.33 5.61
CA ALA A 933 -33.74 -9.78 6.93
C ALA A 933 -32.38 -10.23 7.47
N ARG A 934 -31.86 -11.40 7.04
CA ARG A 934 -30.55 -11.94 7.47
C ARG A 934 -29.40 -10.97 7.30
N ARG A 935 -29.44 -10.07 6.31
CA ARG A 935 -28.42 -9.03 6.14
C ARG A 935 -28.24 -8.14 7.39
N ASN A 936 -29.29 -8.00 8.23
CA ASN A 936 -29.26 -7.21 9.46
C ASN A 936 -28.59 -7.95 10.62
N GLU A 937 -28.41 -9.26 10.50
CA GLU A 937 -27.64 -10.07 11.46
C GLU A 937 -26.13 -9.88 11.29
N ILE A 938 -25.72 -9.34 10.15
CA ILE A 938 -24.32 -9.04 9.85
C ILE A 938 -23.91 -7.77 10.58
N TYR A 939 -23.56 -7.90 11.85
CA TYR A 939 -23.12 -6.80 12.70
C TYR A 939 -21.97 -7.23 13.60
N TYR A 940 -20.95 -6.37 13.72
CA TYR A 940 -19.73 -6.64 14.47
C TYR A 940 -19.59 -5.69 15.65
N GLU A 941 -19.13 -6.24 16.77
CA GLU A 941 -18.76 -5.53 17.98
C GLU A 941 -17.46 -6.13 18.50
N LYS A 942 -16.44 -5.29 18.74
CA LYS A 942 -15.10 -5.74 19.15
C LYS A 942 -14.51 -6.85 18.27
N GLY A 943 -14.65 -6.71 16.94
CA GLY A 943 -14.10 -7.63 15.96
C GLY A 943 -14.83 -8.97 15.81
N LYS A 944 -15.91 -9.21 16.56
CA LYS A 944 -16.72 -10.44 16.54
C LYS A 944 -18.18 -10.17 16.19
N ARG A 945 -18.92 -11.19 15.74
CA ARG A 945 -20.37 -11.08 15.55
C ARG A 945 -21.06 -10.80 16.88
N LYS A 946 -21.93 -9.79 16.90
CA LYS A 946 -22.71 -9.45 18.10
C LYS A 946 -23.75 -10.52 18.47
N ILE A 947 -24.28 -11.23 17.48
CA ILE A 947 -25.24 -12.30 17.73
C ILE A 947 -24.55 -13.44 18.43
N PHE A 948 -25.03 -13.79 19.63
CA PHE A 948 -24.41 -14.75 20.53
C PHE A 948 -24.17 -16.13 19.87
N ILE A 949 -25.16 -16.67 19.17
CA ILE A 949 -25.02 -17.97 18.47
C ILE A 949 -23.97 -17.95 17.34
N LYS A 950 -23.56 -16.76 16.87
CA LYS A 950 -22.53 -16.56 15.84
C LYS A 950 -21.24 -15.97 16.43
N LYS A 951 -21.07 -15.94 17.76
CA LYS A 951 -19.96 -15.28 18.48
C LYS A 951 -18.57 -15.70 18.03
N ASN A 952 -18.44 -16.92 17.50
CA ASN A 952 -17.19 -17.45 16.99
C ASN A 952 -16.74 -16.78 15.68
N ARG A 953 -17.66 -16.24 14.89
CA ARG A 953 -17.36 -15.56 13.63
C ARG A 953 -16.86 -14.12 13.89
N PRO A 954 -15.89 -13.62 13.11
CA PRO A 954 -15.16 -14.33 12.07
C PRO A 954 -14.13 -15.31 12.67
N TYR A 955 -13.91 -16.42 11.96
CA TYR A 955 -12.95 -17.47 12.28
C TYR A 955 -11.54 -17.10 11.82
N ASP A 956 -10.52 -17.67 12.45
CA ASP A 956 -9.16 -17.63 11.88
C ASP A 956 -9.13 -18.47 10.61
N VAL A 957 -8.41 -18.04 9.57
CA VAL A 957 -8.25 -18.84 8.34
C VAL A 957 -7.58 -20.19 8.64
N GLU A 958 -6.77 -20.28 9.69
CA GLU A 958 -6.21 -21.57 10.14
C GLU A 958 -7.28 -22.53 10.71
N ASP A 959 -8.43 -22.02 11.15
CA ASP A 959 -9.56 -22.85 11.59
C ASP A 959 -10.28 -23.54 10.41
N TRP A 960 -9.99 -23.14 9.17
CA TRP A 960 -10.52 -23.79 7.95
C TRP A 960 -10.19 -25.28 7.88
N GLN A 961 -9.10 -25.72 8.51
CA GLN A 961 -8.76 -27.14 8.62
C GLN A 961 -9.87 -27.95 9.31
N TYR A 962 -10.59 -27.36 10.27
CA TYR A 962 -11.68 -28.04 10.98
C TYR A 962 -12.91 -28.15 10.08
N PHE A 963 -13.23 -27.10 9.32
CA PHE A 963 -14.28 -27.14 8.29
C PHE A 963 -13.99 -28.21 7.23
N SER A 964 -12.72 -28.35 6.83
CA SER A 964 -12.29 -29.37 5.88
C SER A 964 -12.43 -30.78 6.45
N LYS A 965 -11.94 -31.02 7.67
CA LYS A 965 -12.07 -32.31 8.38
C LYS A 965 -13.53 -32.70 8.62
N PHE A 966 -14.40 -31.74 8.95
CA PHE A 966 -15.84 -31.98 9.09
C PHE A 966 -16.42 -32.52 7.78
N ASN A 967 -16.14 -31.86 6.66
CA ASN A 967 -16.61 -32.31 5.35
C ASN A 967 -16.03 -33.68 4.99
N GLU A 968 -14.73 -33.91 5.21
CA GLU A 968 -14.09 -35.20 4.95
C GLU A 968 -14.72 -36.35 5.73
N PHE A 969 -15.09 -36.11 6.99
CA PHE A 969 -15.70 -37.12 7.85
C PHE A 969 -17.12 -37.49 7.39
N PHE A 970 -17.93 -36.49 6.98
CA PHE A 970 -19.36 -36.72 6.71
C PHE A 970 -19.74 -36.89 5.23
N LYS A 971 -18.93 -36.42 4.27
CA LYS A 971 -19.30 -36.38 2.83
C LYS A 971 -19.67 -37.74 2.20
N ASN A 972 -19.17 -38.85 2.76
CA ASN A 972 -19.36 -40.18 2.19
C ASN A 972 -20.44 -41.01 2.91
N ASP A 973 -21.06 -40.48 3.98
CA ASP A 973 -22.12 -41.18 4.72
C ASP A 973 -23.50 -40.70 4.26
N ILE A 974 -24.25 -41.60 3.61
CA ILE A 974 -25.60 -41.35 3.06
C ILE A 974 -26.60 -40.94 4.16
N ASN A 975 -26.39 -41.37 5.40
CA ASN A 975 -27.24 -41.01 6.54
C ASN A 975 -26.73 -39.80 7.34
N SER A 976 -25.64 -39.15 6.89
CA SER A 976 -25.02 -38.05 7.62
C SER A 976 -25.96 -36.86 7.83
N GLU A 977 -26.73 -36.46 6.83
CA GLU A 977 -27.56 -35.25 6.93
C GLU A 977 -28.64 -35.37 8.01
N SER A 978 -29.37 -36.49 8.06
CA SER A 978 -30.43 -36.71 9.06
C SER A 978 -29.85 -36.84 10.47
N LYS A 979 -28.71 -37.54 10.62
CA LYS A 979 -27.95 -37.66 11.87
C LYS A 979 -27.44 -36.30 12.34
N LEU A 980 -26.89 -35.48 11.44
CA LEU A 980 -26.39 -34.14 11.72
C LEU A 980 -27.51 -33.17 12.10
N GLN A 981 -28.63 -33.18 11.38
CA GLN A 981 -29.80 -32.37 11.73
C GLN A 981 -30.30 -32.69 13.13
N LYS A 982 -30.37 -33.98 13.49
CA LYS A 982 -30.74 -34.43 14.84
C LYS A 982 -29.75 -33.92 15.89
N LEU A 983 -28.44 -34.04 15.64
CA LEU A 983 -27.40 -33.55 16.55
C LEU A 983 -27.43 -32.04 16.70
N VAL A 984 -27.52 -31.28 15.60
CA VAL A 984 -27.51 -29.82 15.63
C VAL A 984 -28.75 -29.29 16.35
N THR A 985 -29.92 -29.87 16.09
CA THR A 985 -31.15 -29.52 16.82
C THR A 985 -31.01 -29.79 18.32
N LEU A 986 -30.42 -30.94 18.67
CA LEU A 986 -30.15 -31.30 20.06
C LEU A 986 -29.17 -30.32 20.72
N ILE A 987 -28.04 -30.03 20.08
CA ILE A 987 -27.03 -29.08 20.57
C ILE A 987 -27.67 -27.71 20.77
N TYR A 988 -28.44 -27.20 19.80
CA TYR A 988 -29.11 -25.91 19.91
C TYR A 988 -30.08 -25.84 21.10
N SER A 989 -30.94 -26.85 21.28
CA SER A 989 -31.84 -26.90 22.44
C SER A 989 -31.04 -26.91 23.74
N LYS A 990 -30.01 -27.75 23.85
CA LYS A 990 -29.26 -27.87 25.11
C LYS A 990 -28.40 -26.65 25.43
N LEU A 991 -27.83 -25.98 24.43
CA LEU A 991 -27.10 -24.72 24.65
C LEU A 991 -28.01 -23.57 25.11
N LEU A 992 -29.32 -23.63 24.81
CA LEU A 992 -30.30 -22.63 25.25
C LEU A 992 -30.90 -22.97 26.62
N ASP A 993 -31.13 -24.27 26.87
CA ASP A 993 -31.89 -24.73 28.03
C ASP A 993 -31.02 -24.98 29.28
N TRP A 994 -29.72 -25.26 29.11
CA TRP A 994 -28.85 -25.77 30.19
C TRP A 994 -27.74 -24.78 30.55
N ASP A 995 -27.71 -24.34 31.81
CA ASP A 995 -26.65 -23.49 32.37
C ASP A 995 -25.44 -24.29 32.89
N ASP A 996 -25.58 -25.61 33.09
CA ASP A 996 -24.50 -26.48 33.55
C ASP A 996 -23.70 -27.07 32.38
N LEU A 997 -22.54 -26.47 32.11
CA LEU A 997 -21.65 -26.88 31.03
C LEU A 997 -21.06 -28.28 31.21
N TYR A 998 -20.94 -28.78 32.45
CA TYR A 998 -20.40 -30.12 32.71
C TYR A 998 -21.39 -31.20 32.27
N SER A 999 -22.65 -31.09 32.72
CA SER A 999 -23.72 -32.00 32.28
C SER A 999 -23.97 -31.90 30.79
N LEU A 1000 -23.93 -30.69 30.22
CA LEU A 1000 -24.02 -30.47 28.77
C LEU A 1000 -22.94 -31.25 28.03
N LYS A 1001 -21.67 -31.14 28.45
CA LYS A 1001 -20.54 -31.82 27.82
C LYS A 1001 -20.75 -33.34 27.81
N ILE A 1002 -21.05 -33.94 28.97
CA ILE A 1002 -21.28 -35.39 29.08
C ILE A 1002 -22.41 -35.85 28.17
N PHE A 1003 -23.53 -35.14 28.20
CA PHE A 1003 -24.71 -35.48 27.41
C PHE A 1003 -24.44 -35.40 25.91
N ILE A 1004 -23.76 -34.34 25.44
CA ILE A 1004 -23.45 -34.16 24.03
C ILE A 1004 -22.40 -35.16 23.55
N LEU A 1005 -21.37 -35.48 24.35
CA LEU A 1005 -20.41 -36.53 24.02
C LEU A 1005 -21.09 -37.90 23.85
N SER A 1006 -21.98 -38.26 24.79
CA SER A 1006 -22.80 -39.47 24.68
C SER A 1006 -23.67 -39.44 23.42
N SER A 1007 -24.28 -38.30 23.12
CA SER A 1007 -25.12 -38.12 21.93
C SER A 1007 -24.32 -38.26 20.63
N PHE A 1008 -23.08 -37.76 20.55
CA PHE A 1008 -22.22 -37.97 19.39
C PHE A 1008 -21.95 -39.46 19.16
N VAL A 1009 -21.59 -40.21 20.20
CA VAL A 1009 -21.33 -41.66 20.09
C VAL A 1009 -22.58 -42.40 19.63
N ASN A 1010 -23.73 -42.11 20.24
CA ASN A 1010 -24.97 -42.85 19.98
C ASN A 1010 -25.59 -42.50 18.62
N VAL A 1011 -25.59 -41.23 18.21
CA VAL A 1011 -26.22 -40.81 16.94
C VAL A 1011 -25.34 -41.11 15.74
N LEU A 1012 -24.02 -40.96 15.88
CA LEU A 1012 -23.07 -41.23 14.79
C LEU A 1012 -22.54 -42.68 14.80
N GLU A 1013 -22.92 -43.49 15.79
CA GLU A 1013 -22.48 -44.88 15.95
C GLU A 1013 -20.93 -44.99 15.97
N LEU A 1014 -20.28 -44.10 16.73
CA LEU A 1014 -18.82 -44.00 16.75
C LEU A 1014 -18.20 -45.20 17.51
N MET A 1015 -17.58 -46.12 16.78
CA MET A 1015 -16.85 -47.26 17.34
C MET A 1015 -15.39 -47.31 16.87
N GLY A 1016 -14.50 -47.78 17.75
CA GLY A 1016 -13.07 -47.95 17.46
C GLY A 1016 -12.39 -46.64 17.00
N THR A 1017 -11.61 -46.73 15.93
CA THR A 1017 -10.81 -45.61 15.37
C THR A 1017 -11.66 -44.45 14.86
N LYS A 1018 -12.95 -44.66 14.54
CA LYS A 1018 -13.86 -43.58 14.11
C LYS A 1018 -14.05 -42.52 15.19
N LYS A 1019 -13.93 -42.89 16.49
CA LYS A 1019 -13.99 -41.92 17.59
C LYS A 1019 -12.83 -40.92 17.50
N ASP A 1020 -11.63 -41.40 17.25
CA ASP A 1020 -10.44 -40.56 17.15
C ASP A 1020 -10.44 -39.73 15.85
N GLU A 1021 -10.94 -40.29 14.75
CA GLU A 1021 -11.14 -39.53 13.51
C GLU A 1021 -12.15 -38.40 13.69
N PHE A 1022 -13.27 -38.65 14.36
CA PHE A 1022 -14.26 -37.62 14.66
C PHE A 1022 -13.72 -36.56 15.62
N ALA A 1023 -12.92 -36.96 16.62
CA ALA A 1023 -12.30 -36.03 17.56
C ALA A 1023 -11.42 -34.97 16.85
N LYS A 1024 -10.83 -35.30 15.69
CA LYS A 1024 -10.07 -34.35 14.86
C LYS A 1024 -10.92 -33.21 14.31
N VAL A 1025 -12.24 -33.36 14.17
CA VAL A 1025 -13.19 -32.29 13.79
C VAL A 1025 -13.20 -31.17 14.83
N PHE A 1026 -13.00 -31.51 16.10
CA PHE A 1026 -12.93 -30.56 17.21
C PHE A 1026 -11.52 -30.00 17.43
N GLY A 1027 -10.54 -30.49 16.64
CA GLY A 1027 -9.14 -30.05 16.68
C GLY A 1027 -8.30 -30.71 17.76
N VAL A 1028 -8.70 -31.89 18.23
CA VAL A 1028 -7.93 -32.72 19.15
C VAL A 1028 -7.51 -34.03 18.49
N GLU A 1029 -6.47 -34.69 19.02
CA GLU A 1029 -5.85 -35.85 18.36
C GLU A 1029 -6.68 -37.12 18.46
N ASN A 1030 -7.37 -37.31 19.59
CA ASN A 1030 -8.13 -38.51 19.94
C ASN A 1030 -9.36 -38.17 20.81
N TRP A 1031 -10.23 -39.16 20.97
CA TRP A 1031 -11.49 -38.99 21.71
C TRP A 1031 -11.28 -38.68 23.20
N GLU A 1032 -10.27 -39.29 23.82
CA GLU A 1032 -9.92 -39.00 25.23
C GLU A 1032 -9.57 -37.52 25.45
N SER A 1033 -8.87 -36.90 24.49
CA SER A 1033 -8.56 -35.47 24.52
C SER A 1033 -9.80 -34.60 24.38
N LEU A 1034 -10.82 -35.07 23.66
CA LEU A 1034 -12.11 -34.39 23.55
C LEU A 1034 -12.90 -34.47 24.87
N GLU A 1035 -12.89 -35.63 25.53
CA GLU A 1035 -13.54 -35.83 26.83
C GLU A 1035 -12.90 -34.96 27.93
N LYS A 1036 -11.57 -34.82 27.89
CA LYS A 1036 -10.78 -33.99 28.81
C LYS A 1036 -10.81 -32.50 28.48
N MET A 1037 -11.47 -32.08 27.41
CA MET A 1037 -11.56 -30.67 27.04
C MET A 1037 -12.28 -29.86 28.13
N PRO A 1038 -11.74 -28.69 28.54
CA PRO A 1038 -12.45 -27.76 29.42
C PRO A 1038 -13.84 -27.41 28.88
N GLU A 1039 -14.81 -27.28 29.77
CA GLU A 1039 -16.23 -27.14 29.44
C GLU A 1039 -16.52 -25.88 28.61
N ASP A 1040 -15.87 -24.77 28.92
CA ASP A 1040 -15.95 -23.50 28.19
C ASP A 1040 -15.45 -23.63 26.75
N LYS A 1041 -14.30 -24.30 26.56
CA LYS A 1041 -13.74 -24.60 25.24
C LYS A 1041 -14.61 -25.58 24.47
N PHE A 1042 -15.21 -26.56 25.16
CA PHE A 1042 -16.11 -27.51 24.53
C PHE A 1042 -17.36 -26.79 24.00
N GLU A 1043 -17.95 -25.89 24.79
CA GLU A 1043 -19.07 -25.05 24.37
C GLU A 1043 -18.71 -24.23 23.11
N GLU A 1044 -17.54 -23.58 23.08
CA GLU A 1044 -17.04 -22.86 21.90
C GLU A 1044 -16.99 -23.77 20.66
N LYS A 1045 -16.50 -25.00 20.82
CA LYS A 1045 -16.41 -25.96 19.71
C LYS A 1045 -17.78 -26.47 19.27
N LEU A 1046 -18.80 -26.51 20.14
CA LEU A 1046 -20.17 -26.84 19.74
C LEU A 1046 -20.76 -25.78 18.80
N TYR A 1047 -20.56 -24.48 19.05
CA TYR A 1047 -20.97 -23.44 18.09
C TYR A 1047 -20.19 -23.56 16.77
N MET A 1048 -18.91 -23.93 16.82
CA MET A 1048 -18.16 -24.22 15.59
C MET A 1048 -18.73 -25.42 14.83
N PHE A 1049 -19.15 -26.47 15.52
CA PHE A 1049 -19.81 -27.63 14.90
C PHE A 1049 -21.11 -27.23 14.20
N ILE A 1050 -21.93 -26.40 14.84
CA ILE A 1050 -23.13 -25.81 14.26
C ILE A 1050 -22.79 -24.99 12.99
N ASP A 1051 -21.76 -24.16 13.06
CA ASP A 1051 -21.33 -23.32 11.94
C ASP A 1051 -20.79 -24.14 10.76
N MET A 1052 -20.04 -25.22 11.04
CA MET A 1052 -19.58 -26.17 10.01
C MET A 1052 -20.75 -26.88 9.33
N PHE A 1053 -21.74 -27.32 10.12
CA PHE A 1053 -22.97 -27.89 9.59
C PHE A 1053 -23.74 -26.88 8.73
N GLU A 1054 -23.90 -25.64 9.21
CA GLU A 1054 -24.55 -24.58 8.45
C GLU A 1054 -23.83 -24.39 7.10
N PHE A 1055 -22.51 -24.22 7.13
CA PHE A 1055 -21.70 -24.00 5.94
C PHE A 1055 -21.84 -25.12 4.89
N TRP A 1056 -21.60 -26.38 5.27
CA TRP A 1056 -21.59 -27.49 4.29
C TRP A 1056 -23.00 -27.92 3.86
N TYR A 1057 -23.88 -28.19 4.82
CA TYR A 1057 -25.18 -28.81 4.54
C TYR A 1057 -26.26 -27.78 4.23
N LYS A 1058 -26.32 -26.67 4.98
CA LYS A 1058 -27.34 -25.63 4.74
C LYS A 1058 -26.95 -24.71 3.59
N ILE A 1059 -25.70 -24.23 3.53
CA ILE A 1059 -25.26 -23.18 2.59
C ILE A 1059 -24.73 -23.74 1.28
N LEU A 1060 -23.97 -24.83 1.29
CA LEU A 1060 -23.46 -25.44 0.05
C LEU A 1060 -24.29 -26.64 -0.42
N LYS A 1061 -25.04 -27.31 0.47
CA LYS A 1061 -25.81 -28.53 0.15
C LYS A 1061 -24.89 -29.57 -0.52
N VAL A 1062 -23.74 -29.81 0.11
CA VAL A 1062 -22.72 -30.78 -0.30
C VAL A 1062 -22.98 -32.10 0.39
#